data_AF-A0A3D0DEF5-F1
#
_entry.id   AF-A0A3D0DEF5-F1
#
_cell.length_a   1.000
_cell.length_b   1.000
_cell.length_c   1.000
_cell.angle_alpha   90.00
_cell.angle_beta   90.00
_cell.angle_gamma   90.00
#
_symmetry.space_group_name_H-M   'P 1'
#
loop_
_entity.id
_entity.type
_entity.pdbx_description
1 polymer ?
#
loop_
_entity_poly.entity_id
_entity_poly.type
_entity_poly.pdbx_seq_one_letter_code
_entity_poly.pdbx_strand_id
1 'polypeptide(L)'
;MAPTLSFWDCGEFIACAKTLGIPHPPGTPFFVVLGRLFIMLGMFKNIAMRTNFISVLSSSFTILVCYFTVLRVSQRLPFTSTGTPWLGQIGIRIGALSSSLLLAFSSTYWFNAVETEVYGLAMLLMMLMIYLAIKWADDKEKDGSDKTLILLTYLLFLSVSIHLTTFLIVPALFIYFIIVDRDKLKDPLFWFTWAVFFSLAVPFYFLIGMAIYWVDDKSYWIWASLMILGAVYSGYMAYRLRASGGRTIRVNYRLACILFTVGILGYSTHLYIPIRSTLHPAINENDPSSFDRFESYIERKQYGQESMISRMLYRRGALSHQFGRYQNMGMGGYLLGQYTSITSTGHTDDGKGETFGFTLNMIIFGLGIFGTLATLYFAMKRQKMHPMVLILMIFFISTVLLCLYLNFSDGTKPDPNSTGELIPLEVRERDYFYTPAFVIFATMIGVGMAALMYLLGDGLKYTKDNRDNLFRYLAFGTVGILLLLMPLNPAFANYRGHDRSKDYAPADYAYNILQSCKPNSIIFTNGDNDTFPLWYLQEVERVRNDVRVVNLSLLNTDWYILQLKHQMGIKMSLEDDQIRWIPAARRGSIIYYRPAKKFNDTIRKQVRYLTAEQDQRTGQIIRVQDQMIEQIAIANINDVPIYFSSSVPNSNRWTLDSRLIRQGIVLLVDPDTSKPRIDLPIADSLVTKVYRYTGFDDINSYRDENNVGLTTTFPERFSELSDAYKSVGDTTRAIAVLRMAINRIPYYHQNYMDLEDIYALKGDTVRADSIKVLGEKNLKAACDAWPGIILYHQFLGVFYYHNNMLPQALERYRIAYKLQPDNSIAFRLYRDLSARMGNMQLAQSLMIDWTHRHPEDMEIQNQLNRMR
;
A
#
# COMPACT_ATOMS: atom_id res chain seq x y z
N MET A 1 4.69 14.69 8.96
CA MET A 1 5.32 13.38 9.24
C MET A 1 4.76 12.84 10.54
N ALA A 2 4.49 11.54 10.62
CA ALA A 2 3.95 10.90 11.82
C ALA A 2 4.89 11.05 13.04
N PRO A 3 4.37 11.40 14.23
CA PRO A 3 5.16 11.49 15.47
C PRO A 3 5.50 10.11 16.05
N THR A 4 4.72 9.09 15.70
CA THR A 4 4.91 7.68 16.09
C THR A 4 4.88 6.80 14.83
N LEU A 5 4.11 5.72 14.81
CA LEU A 5 3.86 4.88 13.65
C LEU A 5 2.51 5.21 12.99
N SER A 6 2.38 4.88 11.71
CA SER A 6 1.09 4.73 11.03
C SER A 6 0.57 3.29 11.16
N PHE A 7 -0.71 3.07 10.82
CA PHE A 7 -1.24 1.72 10.55
C PHE A 7 -0.52 1.07 9.35
N TRP A 8 -0.81 -0.20 9.07
CA TRP A 8 -0.11 -1.03 8.07
C TRP A 8 1.37 -1.28 8.42
N ASP A 9 2.20 -1.44 7.39
CA ASP A 9 3.55 -2.01 7.43
C ASP A 9 4.55 -1.14 8.24
N CYS A 10 4.22 0.13 8.49
CA CYS A 10 5.04 1.05 9.27
C CYS A 10 5.50 0.46 10.61
N GLY A 11 4.57 -0.10 11.40
CA GLY A 11 4.90 -0.66 12.72
C GLY A 11 5.92 -1.81 12.63
N GLU A 12 5.78 -2.66 11.62
CA GLU A 12 6.66 -3.78 11.35
C GLU A 12 8.04 -3.31 10.88
N PHE A 13 8.11 -2.39 9.91
CA PHE A 13 9.39 -1.89 9.41
C PHE A 13 10.20 -1.21 10.52
N ILE A 14 9.56 -0.44 11.40
CA ILE A 14 10.25 0.21 12.52
C ILE A 14 10.73 -0.82 13.53
N ALA A 15 9.90 -1.81 13.87
CA ALA A 15 10.28 -2.89 14.77
C ALA A 15 11.43 -3.74 14.20
N CYS A 16 11.39 -4.08 12.91
CA CYS A 16 12.45 -4.77 12.21
C CYS A 16 13.73 -3.93 12.13
N ALA A 17 13.65 -2.63 11.84
CA ALA A 17 14.82 -1.74 11.86
C ALA A 17 15.46 -1.66 13.26
N LYS A 18 14.65 -1.69 14.33
CA LYS A 18 15.14 -1.67 15.71
C LYS A 18 15.76 -3.00 16.14
N THR A 19 15.21 -4.13 15.72
CA THR A 19 15.65 -5.46 16.14
C THR A 19 16.55 -6.16 15.13
N LEU A 20 16.77 -5.55 13.97
CA LEU A 20 17.28 -6.22 12.77
C LEU A 20 16.43 -7.48 12.47
N GLY A 21 15.11 -7.32 12.42
CA GLY A 21 14.18 -8.39 12.05
C GLY A 21 14.13 -8.66 10.55
N ILE A 22 13.32 -9.65 10.17
CA ILE A 22 12.96 -9.96 8.79
C ILE A 22 11.48 -9.60 8.61
N PRO A 23 11.15 -8.51 7.89
CA PRO A 23 9.77 -8.09 7.68
C PRO A 23 9.07 -8.98 6.65
N HIS A 24 7.85 -8.65 6.26
CA HIS A 24 7.09 -9.43 5.30
C HIS A 24 7.80 -9.57 3.92
N PRO A 25 7.57 -10.69 3.20
CA PRO A 25 8.16 -10.96 1.90
C PRO A 25 7.96 -9.84 0.86
N PRO A 26 9.03 -9.38 0.15
CA PRO A 26 10.35 -10.00 0.02
C PRO A 26 11.45 -9.41 0.94
N GLY A 27 11.10 -8.70 2.03
CA GLY A 27 11.99 -8.45 3.16
C GLY A 27 12.85 -7.19 3.20
N THR A 28 12.87 -6.41 2.12
CA THR A 28 13.44 -5.04 2.07
C THR A 28 14.76 -4.85 2.86
N PRO A 29 15.75 -5.76 2.73
CA PRO A 29 16.84 -5.89 3.71
C PRO A 29 17.73 -4.65 3.80
N PHE A 30 17.96 -3.94 2.70
CA PHE A 30 18.74 -2.70 2.75
C PHE A 30 17.98 -1.57 3.46
N PHE A 31 16.65 -1.52 3.32
CA PHE A 31 15.82 -0.57 4.05
C PHE A 31 15.88 -0.82 5.56
N VAL A 32 15.83 -2.09 6.01
CA VAL A 32 15.97 -2.46 7.43
C VAL A 32 17.33 -2.05 8.00
N VAL A 33 18.42 -2.33 7.27
CA VAL A 33 19.78 -1.96 7.69
C VAL A 33 19.96 -0.43 7.74
N LEU A 34 19.43 0.28 6.74
CA LEU A 34 19.42 1.75 6.72
C LEU A 34 18.59 2.32 7.88
N GLY A 35 17.44 1.71 8.17
CA GLY A 35 16.61 1.98 9.34
C GLY A 35 17.41 1.89 10.63
N ARG A 36 18.15 0.78 10.81
CA ARG A 36 19.01 0.58 11.98
C ARG A 36 20.05 1.70 12.10
N LEU A 37 20.68 2.10 11.00
CA LEU A 37 21.65 3.20 10.99
C LEU A 37 21.02 4.52 11.46
N PHE A 38 19.87 4.91 10.92
CA PHE A 38 19.18 6.15 11.31
C PHE A 38 18.74 6.14 12.78
N ILE A 39 18.33 4.98 13.29
CA ILE A 39 18.04 4.80 14.72
C ILE A 39 19.30 5.08 15.55
N MET A 40 20.48 4.64 15.11
CA MET A 40 21.74 4.85 15.83
C MET A 40 22.23 6.31 15.80
N LEU A 41 21.89 7.09 14.77
CA LEU A 41 22.32 8.49 14.64
C LEU A 41 21.72 9.44 15.69
N GLY A 42 20.63 9.06 16.36
CA GLY A 42 20.12 9.83 17.50
C GLY A 42 19.45 11.18 17.17
N MET A 43 19.07 11.43 15.90
CA MET A 43 18.61 12.75 15.42
C MET A 43 17.31 13.28 16.09
N PHE A 44 16.42 12.38 16.50
CA PHE A 44 15.15 12.71 17.17
C PHE A 44 15.01 11.91 18.47
N LYS A 45 14.20 12.37 19.44
CA LYS A 45 13.97 11.63 20.68
C LYS A 45 13.26 10.28 20.43
N ASN A 46 12.18 10.31 19.65
CA ASN A 46 11.38 9.12 19.33
C ASN A 46 12.05 8.28 18.21
N ILE A 47 12.07 6.95 18.36
CA ILE A 47 12.67 6.03 17.38
C ILE A 47 11.88 6.02 16.07
N ALA A 48 10.54 6.03 16.11
CA ALA A 48 9.70 6.06 14.93
C ALA A 48 9.94 7.32 14.07
N MET A 49 10.18 8.47 14.70
CA MET A 49 10.54 9.68 13.95
C MET A 49 11.86 9.53 13.20
N ARG A 50 12.84 8.80 13.74
CA ARG A 50 14.15 8.57 13.08
C ARG A 50 14.00 7.74 11.81
N THR A 51 13.10 6.76 11.82
CA THR A 51 12.80 5.92 10.64
C THR A 51 11.86 6.61 9.66
N ASN A 52 10.81 7.31 10.14
CA ASN A 52 9.91 8.10 9.28
C ASN A 52 10.71 9.17 8.49
N PHE A 53 11.77 9.71 9.09
CA PHE A 53 12.62 10.71 8.45
C PHE A 53 13.41 10.16 7.25
N ILE A 54 13.61 8.84 7.15
CA ILE A 54 14.22 8.23 5.95
C ILE A 54 13.33 8.49 4.73
N SER A 55 12.02 8.33 4.88
CA SER A 55 11.05 8.56 3.81
C SER A 55 10.95 10.04 3.48
N VAL A 56 10.92 10.93 4.48
CA VAL A 56 10.98 12.39 4.26
C VAL A 56 12.22 12.79 3.45
N LEU A 57 13.40 12.31 3.88
CA LEU A 57 14.67 12.66 3.26
C LEU A 57 14.78 12.10 1.83
N SER A 58 14.43 10.83 1.66
CA SER A 58 14.49 10.15 0.37
C SER A 58 13.52 10.76 -0.64
N SER A 59 12.30 11.09 -0.20
CA SER A 59 11.31 11.75 -1.05
C SER A 59 11.73 13.17 -1.42
N SER A 60 12.31 13.93 -0.47
CA SER A 60 12.86 15.26 -0.74
C SER A 60 13.99 15.21 -1.79
N PHE A 61 14.90 14.24 -1.68
CA PHE A 61 15.95 14.05 -2.69
C PHE A 61 15.40 13.57 -4.03
N THR A 62 14.33 12.78 -4.05
CA THR A 62 13.69 12.38 -5.31
C THR A 62 13.14 13.61 -6.04
N ILE A 63 12.51 14.54 -5.33
CA ILE A 63 12.02 15.81 -5.90
C ILE A 63 13.19 16.62 -6.50
N LEU A 64 14.32 16.68 -5.79
CA LEU A 64 15.53 17.34 -6.28
C LEU A 64 16.09 16.65 -7.55
N VAL A 65 16.15 15.32 -7.56
CA VAL A 65 16.61 14.56 -8.74
C VAL A 65 15.62 14.70 -9.90
N CYS A 66 14.31 14.77 -9.63
CA CYS A 66 13.29 15.07 -10.62
C CYS A 66 13.53 16.43 -11.25
N TYR A 67 13.77 17.47 -10.44
CA TYR A 67 14.14 18.81 -10.93
C TYR A 67 15.34 18.76 -11.88
N PHE A 68 16.44 18.11 -11.47
CA PHE A 68 17.63 18.00 -12.32
C PHE A 68 17.40 17.15 -13.57
N THR A 69 16.55 16.12 -13.49
CA THR A 69 16.18 15.29 -14.63
C THR A 69 15.39 16.10 -15.64
N VAL A 70 14.37 16.85 -15.21
CA VAL A 70 13.60 17.74 -16.09
C VAL A 70 14.51 18.79 -16.70
N LEU A 71 15.36 19.47 -15.93
CA LEU A 71 16.33 20.43 -16.48
C LEU A 71 17.19 19.80 -17.58
N ARG A 72 17.77 18.62 -17.33
CA ARG A 72 18.68 17.95 -18.27
C ARG A 72 17.97 17.49 -19.54
N VAL A 73 16.73 17.02 -19.42
CA VAL A 73 15.88 16.62 -20.55
C VAL A 73 15.46 17.86 -21.33
N SER A 74 15.01 18.91 -20.66
CA SER A 74 14.53 20.15 -21.27
C SER A 74 15.63 20.98 -21.94
N GLN A 75 16.87 20.89 -21.46
CA GLN A 75 18.03 21.50 -22.12
C GLN A 75 18.37 20.86 -23.48
N ARG A 76 17.80 19.69 -23.79
CA ARG A 76 17.92 19.04 -25.10
C ARG A 76 16.75 19.28 -26.00
N LEU A 77 15.79 20.10 -25.56
CA LEU A 77 14.64 20.40 -26.38
C LEU A 77 15.16 20.89 -27.73
N PRO A 78 14.72 20.28 -28.83
CA PRO A 78 15.30 20.49 -30.17
C PRO A 78 15.04 21.90 -30.76
N PHE A 79 14.61 22.86 -29.97
CA PHE A 79 14.64 24.29 -30.28
C PHE A 79 15.70 25.05 -29.46
N THR A 80 16.23 24.49 -28.36
CA THR A 80 17.40 25.03 -27.65
C THR A 80 18.63 24.90 -28.56
N SER A 81 19.30 26.02 -28.84
CA SER A 81 20.58 26.08 -29.57
C SER A 81 21.68 26.68 -28.69
N THR A 82 22.94 26.53 -29.09
CA THR A 82 24.05 27.31 -28.50
C THR A 82 23.73 28.80 -28.66
N GLY A 83 23.43 29.48 -27.55
CA GLY A 83 22.91 30.85 -27.54
C GLY A 83 21.42 30.97 -27.18
N THR A 84 20.80 29.98 -26.52
CA THR A 84 19.44 30.09 -25.96
C THR A 84 19.22 31.42 -25.23
N PRO A 85 18.15 32.17 -25.55
CA PRO A 85 17.82 33.40 -24.85
C PRO A 85 17.67 33.17 -23.34
N TRP A 86 18.07 34.15 -22.53
CA TRP A 86 17.99 34.08 -21.07
C TRP A 86 16.58 33.72 -20.57
N LEU A 87 15.53 34.21 -21.25
CA LEU A 87 14.13 33.88 -20.96
C LEU A 87 13.80 32.41 -21.22
N GLY A 88 14.30 31.80 -22.30
CA GLY A 88 14.12 30.37 -22.54
C GLY A 88 14.72 29.53 -21.41
N GLN A 89 15.88 29.94 -20.89
CA GLN A 89 16.52 29.28 -19.75
C GLN A 89 15.78 29.50 -18.41
N ILE A 90 15.13 30.64 -18.23
CA ILE A 90 14.21 30.85 -17.11
C ILE A 90 12.97 29.97 -17.27
N GLY A 91 12.42 29.88 -18.47
CA GLY A 91 11.26 29.05 -18.79
C GLY A 91 11.49 27.56 -18.48
N ILE A 92 12.67 27.04 -18.83
CA ILE A 92 13.06 25.67 -18.49
C ILE A 92 13.13 25.46 -16.97
N ARG A 93 13.70 26.42 -16.22
CA ARG A 93 13.78 26.35 -14.76
C ARG A 93 12.40 26.44 -14.10
N ILE A 94 11.50 27.27 -14.64
CA ILE A 94 10.10 27.35 -14.20
C ILE A 94 9.43 25.99 -14.39
N GLY A 95 9.51 25.40 -15.59
CA GLY A 95 8.91 24.09 -15.87
C GLY A 95 9.44 22.99 -14.93
N ALA A 96 10.75 22.94 -14.71
CA ALA A 96 11.37 21.97 -13.81
C ALA A 96 10.96 22.18 -12.34
N LEU A 97 10.92 23.43 -11.87
CA LEU A 97 10.53 23.74 -10.49
C LEU A 97 9.05 23.42 -10.25
N SER A 98 8.18 23.91 -11.13
CA SER A 98 6.74 23.67 -11.07
C SER A 98 6.40 22.18 -11.05
N SER A 99 6.98 21.37 -11.93
CA SER A 99 6.68 19.94 -11.94
C SER A 99 7.22 19.18 -10.74
N SER A 100 8.38 19.60 -10.22
CA SER A 100 8.96 18.97 -9.03
C SER A 100 8.13 19.27 -7.79
N LEU A 101 7.58 20.49 -7.69
CA LEU A 101 6.61 20.83 -6.64
C LEU A 101 5.26 20.15 -6.85
N LEU A 102 4.79 19.98 -8.10
CA LEU A 102 3.60 19.17 -8.38
C LEU A 102 3.76 17.72 -7.91
N LEU A 103 4.94 17.13 -8.09
CA LEU A 103 5.26 15.82 -7.54
C LEU A 103 5.32 15.85 -6.00
N ALA A 104 5.94 16.88 -5.42
CA ALA A 104 6.06 17.01 -3.97
C ALA A 104 4.69 17.00 -3.26
N PHE A 105 3.69 17.59 -3.91
CA PHE A 105 2.34 17.70 -3.38
C PHE A 105 1.35 16.72 -4.00
N SER A 106 1.80 15.75 -4.81
CA SER A 106 0.89 14.75 -5.33
C SER A 106 0.45 13.77 -4.23
N SER A 107 -0.81 13.33 -4.29
CA SER A 107 -1.48 12.60 -3.20
C SER A 107 -0.67 11.38 -2.71
N THR A 108 -0.57 10.32 -3.52
CA THR A 108 0.13 9.08 -3.14
C THR A 108 1.60 9.31 -2.75
N TYR A 109 2.26 10.25 -3.43
CA TYR A 109 3.67 10.50 -3.22
C TYR A 109 3.93 11.19 -1.87
N TRP A 110 3.13 12.20 -1.54
CA TRP A 110 3.19 12.86 -0.23
C TRP A 110 2.83 11.87 0.87
N PHE A 111 1.80 11.04 0.68
CA PHE A 111 1.35 10.05 1.67
C PHE A 111 2.50 9.16 2.15
N ASN A 112 3.24 8.57 1.20
CA ASN A 112 4.37 7.72 1.50
C ASN A 112 5.61 8.48 1.99
N ALA A 113 5.66 9.81 1.83
CA ALA A 113 6.79 10.63 2.28
C ALA A 113 6.75 10.95 3.79
N VAL A 114 5.60 10.77 4.45
CA VAL A 114 5.38 11.21 5.84
C VAL A 114 5.35 10.08 6.88
N GLU A 115 5.63 8.84 6.47
CA GLU A 115 5.62 7.63 7.30
C GLU A 115 6.76 6.67 6.92
N THR A 116 7.05 5.66 7.75
CA THR A 116 8.13 4.69 7.50
C THR A 116 7.71 3.72 6.41
N GLU A 117 7.96 4.11 5.16
CA GLU A 117 7.65 3.32 3.97
C GLU A 117 8.80 3.24 2.98
N VAL A 118 8.83 2.15 2.21
CA VAL A 118 9.94 1.83 1.29
C VAL A 118 9.87 2.58 -0.05
N TYR A 119 8.69 3.10 -0.40
CA TYR A 119 8.43 3.72 -1.69
C TYR A 119 9.24 4.99 -1.93
N GLY A 120 9.44 5.84 -0.91
CA GLY A 120 10.22 7.07 -1.05
C GLY A 120 11.67 6.82 -1.48
N LEU A 121 12.33 5.86 -0.85
CA LEU A 121 13.71 5.46 -1.19
C LEU A 121 13.78 4.72 -2.54
N ALA A 122 12.79 3.88 -2.84
CA ALA A 122 12.68 3.23 -4.15
C ALA A 122 12.57 4.27 -5.29
N MET A 123 11.76 5.32 -5.11
CA MET A 123 11.59 6.38 -6.11
C MET A 123 12.84 7.23 -6.27
N LEU A 124 13.58 7.50 -5.19
CA LEU A 124 14.87 8.19 -5.26
C LEU A 124 15.85 7.43 -6.15
N LEU A 125 16.02 6.13 -5.90
CA LEU A 125 16.93 5.30 -6.69
C LEU A 125 16.47 5.19 -8.14
N MET A 126 15.16 5.05 -8.37
CA MET A 126 14.61 5.01 -9.73
C MET A 126 14.92 6.31 -10.50
N MET A 127 14.63 7.47 -9.91
CA MET A 127 14.91 8.76 -10.53
C MET A 127 16.41 9.02 -10.71
N LEU A 128 17.23 8.59 -9.75
CA LEU A 128 18.68 8.69 -9.86
C LEU A 128 19.22 7.82 -11.00
N MET A 129 18.72 6.60 -11.16
CA MET A 129 19.10 5.73 -12.27
C MET A 129 18.70 6.31 -13.62
N ILE A 130 17.50 6.91 -13.73
CA ILE A 130 17.06 7.61 -14.95
C ILE A 130 17.99 8.79 -15.25
N TYR A 131 18.27 9.63 -14.26
CA TYR A 131 19.20 10.75 -14.39
C TYR A 131 20.59 10.29 -14.85
N LEU A 132 21.13 9.23 -14.24
CA LEU A 132 22.44 8.67 -14.57
C LEU A 132 22.47 8.03 -15.96
N ALA A 133 21.39 7.37 -16.40
CA ALA A 133 21.29 6.81 -17.74
C ALA A 133 21.33 7.91 -18.81
N ILE A 134 20.62 9.02 -18.58
CA ILE A 134 20.64 10.19 -19.45
C ILE A 134 22.03 10.84 -19.43
N LYS A 135 22.62 11.01 -18.24
CA LYS A 135 23.98 11.55 -18.09
C LYS A 135 25.01 10.71 -18.85
N TRP A 136 24.95 9.38 -18.72
CA TRP A 136 25.82 8.47 -19.44
C TRP A 136 25.67 8.62 -20.94
N ALA A 137 24.43 8.71 -21.47
CA ALA A 137 24.19 8.90 -22.89
C ALA A 137 24.85 10.19 -23.43
N ASP A 138 24.95 11.21 -22.59
CA ASP A 138 25.54 12.51 -22.95
C ASP A 138 27.07 12.52 -22.94
N ASP A 139 27.62 11.78 -21.99
CA ASP A 139 29.05 11.72 -21.74
C ASP A 139 29.68 10.47 -22.39
N LYS A 140 28.93 9.66 -23.15
CA LYS A 140 29.35 8.34 -23.64
C LYS A 140 30.69 8.35 -24.40
N GLU A 141 30.98 9.44 -25.12
CA GLU A 141 32.21 9.63 -25.91
C GLU A 141 33.36 10.26 -25.09
N LYS A 142 33.11 10.70 -23.85
CA LYS A 142 34.11 11.31 -22.97
C LYS A 142 34.81 10.27 -22.11
N ASP A 143 36.07 10.53 -21.81
CA ASP A 143 36.85 9.71 -20.88
C ASP A 143 36.20 9.67 -19.48
N GLY A 144 35.97 8.47 -18.97
CA GLY A 144 35.36 8.24 -17.65
C GLY A 144 33.84 8.05 -17.64
N SER A 145 33.18 8.00 -18.81
CA SER A 145 31.76 7.67 -18.94
C SER A 145 31.38 6.33 -18.30
N ASP A 146 32.30 5.36 -18.35
CA ASP A 146 32.23 4.05 -17.69
C ASP A 146 31.91 4.13 -16.19
N LYS A 147 32.38 5.16 -15.48
CA LYS A 147 32.10 5.34 -14.04
C LYS A 147 30.61 5.52 -13.77
N THR A 148 29.90 6.18 -14.68
CA THR A 148 28.45 6.39 -14.57
C THR A 148 27.71 5.06 -14.75
N LEU A 149 28.18 4.21 -15.67
CA LEU A 149 27.61 2.89 -15.89
C LEU A 149 27.86 1.95 -14.69
N ILE A 150 29.06 1.98 -14.10
CA ILE A 150 29.40 1.24 -12.88
C ILE A 150 28.46 1.64 -11.73
N LEU A 151 28.27 2.94 -11.49
CA LEU A 151 27.35 3.43 -10.46
C LEU A 151 25.91 3.03 -10.76
N LEU A 152 25.45 3.17 -12.01
CA LEU A 152 24.10 2.78 -12.42
C LEU A 152 23.85 1.29 -12.17
N THR A 153 24.80 0.41 -12.50
CA THR A 153 24.69 -1.02 -12.23
C THR A 153 24.64 -1.32 -10.74
N TYR A 154 25.52 -0.74 -9.93
CA TYR A 154 25.47 -0.92 -8.48
C TYR A 154 24.12 -0.52 -7.89
N LEU A 155 23.61 0.66 -8.26
CA LEU A 155 22.32 1.16 -7.79
C LEU A 155 21.15 0.30 -8.27
N LEU A 156 21.23 -0.24 -9.49
CA LEU A 156 20.19 -1.11 -10.03
C LEU A 156 19.99 -2.34 -9.15
N PHE A 157 21.06 -3.07 -8.85
CA PHE A 157 20.98 -4.27 -8.02
C PHE A 157 20.73 -3.97 -6.53
N LEU A 158 21.30 -2.87 -6.01
CA LEU A 158 21.01 -2.42 -4.66
C LEU A 158 19.52 -2.06 -4.49
N SER A 159 18.90 -1.43 -5.49
CA SER A 159 17.52 -0.96 -5.38
C SER A 159 16.49 -2.08 -5.21
N VAL A 160 16.78 -3.28 -5.72
CA VAL A 160 15.93 -4.48 -5.56
C VAL A 160 15.78 -4.85 -4.08
N SER A 161 16.84 -4.62 -3.29
CA SER A 161 16.85 -4.87 -1.84
C SER A 161 16.07 -3.84 -1.01
N ILE A 162 15.48 -2.85 -1.67
CA ILE A 162 14.51 -1.92 -1.07
C ILE A 162 13.11 -2.30 -1.53
N HIS A 163 12.88 -2.39 -2.84
CA HIS A 163 11.58 -2.78 -3.37
C HIS A 163 11.68 -3.26 -4.82
N LEU A 164 10.97 -4.35 -5.18
CA LEU A 164 11.00 -4.94 -6.52
C LEU A 164 10.55 -3.99 -7.65
N THR A 165 9.70 -3.01 -7.35
CA THR A 165 9.21 -2.02 -8.32
C THR A 165 10.33 -1.22 -8.99
N THR A 166 11.50 -1.05 -8.35
CA THR A 166 12.63 -0.35 -8.97
C THR A 166 13.13 -1.06 -10.23
N PHE A 167 12.83 -2.35 -10.36
CA PHE A 167 13.21 -3.17 -11.50
C PHE A 167 12.41 -2.89 -12.77
N LEU A 168 11.27 -2.18 -12.68
CA LEU A 168 10.44 -1.83 -13.84
C LEU A 168 11.19 -1.00 -14.91
N ILE A 169 12.27 -0.31 -14.54
CA ILE A 169 13.04 0.50 -15.48
C ILE A 169 14.00 -0.32 -16.35
N VAL A 170 14.31 -1.56 -15.96
CA VAL A 170 15.38 -2.36 -16.61
C VAL A 170 15.11 -2.60 -18.10
N PRO A 171 13.91 -3.03 -18.52
CA PRO A 171 13.62 -3.18 -19.95
C PRO A 171 13.77 -1.85 -20.72
N ALA A 172 13.37 -0.73 -20.11
CA ALA A 172 13.51 0.58 -20.74
C ALA A 172 14.97 1.02 -20.86
N LEU A 173 15.81 0.76 -19.85
CA LEU A 173 17.25 1.04 -19.89
C LEU A 173 17.96 0.18 -20.96
N PHE A 174 17.62 -1.11 -21.04
CA PHE A 174 18.14 -2.03 -22.05
C PHE A 174 17.90 -1.49 -23.47
N ILE A 175 16.64 -1.17 -23.77
CA ILE A 175 16.23 -0.64 -25.06
C ILE A 175 16.89 0.74 -25.31
N TYR A 176 16.92 1.60 -24.29
CA TYR A 176 17.51 2.93 -24.41
C TYR A 176 19.01 2.88 -24.75
N PHE A 177 19.79 1.98 -24.13
CA PHE A 177 21.21 1.84 -24.44
C PHE A 177 21.44 1.36 -25.88
N ILE A 178 20.61 0.45 -26.39
CA ILE A 178 20.64 0.03 -27.80
C ILE A 178 20.30 1.18 -28.75
N ILE A 179 19.31 2.00 -28.39
CA ILE A 179 18.89 3.16 -29.20
C ILE A 179 19.99 4.24 -29.23
N VAL A 180 20.64 4.50 -28.09
CA VAL A 180 21.70 5.51 -27.95
C VAL A 180 23.00 5.07 -28.63
N ASP A 181 23.30 3.78 -28.60
CA ASP A 181 24.49 3.20 -29.21
C ASP A 181 24.12 1.91 -29.96
N ARG A 182 23.83 2.07 -31.26
CA ARG A 182 23.42 0.94 -32.12
C ARG A 182 24.51 -0.12 -32.30
N ASP A 183 25.77 0.22 -32.02
CA ASP A 183 26.85 -0.76 -32.07
C ASP A 183 26.71 -1.81 -30.96
N LYS A 184 25.95 -1.52 -29.90
CA LYS A 184 25.60 -2.50 -28.85
C LYS A 184 24.84 -3.72 -29.35
N LEU A 185 24.11 -3.62 -30.47
CA LEU A 185 23.48 -4.79 -31.10
C LEU A 185 24.52 -5.83 -31.54
N LYS A 186 25.74 -5.39 -31.87
CA LYS A 186 26.84 -6.25 -32.33
C LYS A 186 27.82 -6.59 -31.21
N ASP A 187 27.65 -6.01 -30.02
CA ASP A 187 28.55 -6.18 -28.88
C ASP A 187 28.19 -7.48 -28.14
N PRO A 188 28.98 -8.56 -28.27
CA PRO A 188 28.70 -9.83 -27.61
C PRO A 188 28.70 -9.68 -26.08
N LEU A 189 29.58 -8.84 -25.55
CA LEU A 189 29.70 -8.65 -24.11
C LEU A 189 28.51 -7.87 -23.54
N PHE A 190 27.92 -6.96 -24.32
CA PHE A 190 26.67 -6.30 -23.96
C PHE A 190 25.54 -7.31 -23.79
N TRP A 191 25.33 -8.20 -24.77
CA TRP A 191 24.31 -9.24 -24.70
C TRP A 191 24.55 -10.23 -23.57
N PHE A 192 25.80 -10.66 -23.36
CA PHE A 192 26.15 -11.50 -22.22
C PHE A 192 25.89 -10.82 -20.88
N THR A 193 26.32 -9.56 -20.71
CA THR A 193 26.13 -8.78 -19.48
C THR A 193 24.64 -8.59 -19.19
N TRP A 194 23.84 -8.28 -20.21
CA TRP A 194 22.40 -8.12 -20.05
C TRP A 194 21.66 -9.44 -19.87
N ALA A 195 22.08 -10.53 -20.53
CA ALA A 195 21.55 -11.86 -20.26
C ALA A 195 21.80 -12.24 -18.80
N VAL A 196 23.02 -12.03 -18.31
CA VAL A 196 23.35 -12.18 -16.89
C VAL A 196 22.48 -11.26 -16.04
N PHE A 197 22.35 -9.96 -16.34
CA PHE A 197 21.50 -9.07 -15.55
C PHE A 197 20.04 -9.49 -15.50
N PHE A 198 19.45 -9.88 -16.63
CA PHE A 198 18.08 -10.41 -16.68
C PHE A 198 17.98 -11.75 -15.91
N SER A 199 19.01 -12.59 -15.93
CA SER A 199 19.10 -13.85 -15.16
C SER A 199 19.48 -13.68 -13.68
N LEU A 200 19.99 -12.52 -13.26
CA LEU A 200 20.21 -12.15 -11.85
C LEU A 200 18.97 -11.44 -11.29
N ALA A 201 18.19 -10.81 -12.17
CA ALA A 201 16.99 -10.05 -11.86
C ALA A 201 15.70 -10.86 -11.83
N VAL A 202 15.57 -11.81 -12.75
CA VAL A 202 14.69 -12.97 -12.61
C VAL A 202 15.53 -13.99 -11.87
N PRO A 203 15.04 -14.51 -10.75
CA PRO A 203 15.84 -14.47 -9.56
C PRO A 203 17.13 -15.29 -9.65
N PHE A 204 18.17 -14.71 -9.05
CA PHE A 204 19.53 -15.21 -8.78
C PHE A 204 19.63 -16.69 -8.32
N TYR A 205 18.50 -17.32 -7.97
CA TYR A 205 18.35 -18.75 -7.69
C TYR A 205 18.80 -19.66 -8.81
N PHE A 206 18.77 -19.21 -10.07
CA PHE A 206 19.21 -20.01 -11.22
C PHE A 206 20.67 -20.49 -11.11
N LEU A 207 21.60 -19.62 -10.69
CA LEU A 207 23.03 -19.94 -10.65
C LEU A 207 23.44 -20.78 -9.44
N ILE A 208 22.81 -20.56 -8.29
CA ILE A 208 23.05 -21.37 -7.07
C ILE A 208 22.27 -22.68 -7.13
N GLY A 209 21.04 -22.65 -7.64
CA GLY A 209 20.19 -23.82 -7.89
C GLY A 209 20.88 -24.82 -8.81
N MET A 210 21.45 -24.41 -9.96
CA MET A 210 22.24 -25.31 -10.80
C MET A 210 23.51 -25.86 -10.12
N ALA A 211 24.15 -25.09 -9.24
CA ALA A 211 25.38 -25.50 -8.58
C ALA A 211 25.14 -26.50 -7.43
N ILE A 212 23.94 -26.50 -6.83
CA ILE A 212 23.63 -27.27 -5.62
C ILE A 212 22.57 -28.37 -5.88
N TYR A 213 21.64 -28.19 -6.82
CA TYR A 213 20.54 -29.11 -7.09
C TYR A 213 20.27 -29.32 -8.59
N TRP A 214 19.99 -30.58 -8.99
CA TRP A 214 19.35 -30.87 -10.28
C TRP A 214 17.88 -30.45 -10.19
N VAL A 215 17.56 -29.19 -10.53
CA VAL A 215 16.20 -28.65 -10.36
C VAL A 215 15.29 -29.00 -11.54
N ASP A 216 14.12 -29.52 -11.21
CA ASP A 216 13.11 -30.13 -12.09
C ASP A 216 12.04 -29.12 -12.59
N ASP A 217 12.37 -27.82 -12.54
CA ASP A 217 11.49 -26.74 -12.98
C ASP A 217 11.92 -26.24 -14.37
N LYS A 218 10.97 -26.29 -15.32
CA LYS A 218 11.19 -25.94 -16.72
C LYS A 218 11.54 -24.45 -16.91
N SER A 219 11.21 -23.58 -15.96
CA SER A 219 11.56 -22.16 -16.01
C SER A 219 13.07 -21.93 -15.97
N TYR A 220 13.82 -22.71 -15.17
CA TYR A 220 15.29 -22.61 -15.14
C TYR A 220 15.92 -23.05 -16.46
N TRP A 221 15.34 -24.03 -17.17
CA TRP A 221 15.82 -24.42 -18.50
C TRP A 221 15.63 -23.33 -19.55
N ILE A 222 14.59 -22.50 -19.43
CA ILE A 222 14.40 -21.33 -20.31
C ILE A 222 15.51 -20.31 -20.06
N TRP A 223 15.83 -20.01 -18.79
CA TRP A 223 16.90 -19.07 -18.44
C TRP A 223 18.30 -19.59 -18.80
N ALA A 224 18.56 -20.88 -18.55
CA ALA A 224 19.77 -21.57 -19.00
C ALA A 224 19.93 -21.47 -20.51
N SER A 225 18.84 -21.73 -21.24
CA SER A 225 18.82 -21.63 -22.70
C SER A 225 19.07 -20.20 -23.16
N LEU A 226 18.50 -19.19 -22.51
CA LEU A 226 18.76 -17.78 -22.83
C LEU A 226 20.21 -17.36 -22.55
N MET A 227 20.83 -17.85 -21.47
CA MET A 227 22.25 -17.61 -21.18
C MET A 227 23.17 -18.33 -22.17
N ILE A 228 22.88 -19.59 -22.50
CA ILE A 228 23.64 -20.35 -23.50
C ILE A 228 23.46 -19.71 -24.88
N LEU A 229 22.24 -19.35 -25.29
CA LEU A 229 21.97 -18.63 -26.54
C LEU A 229 22.66 -17.28 -26.56
N GLY A 230 22.65 -16.54 -25.44
CA GLY A 230 23.37 -15.29 -25.28
C GLY A 230 24.88 -15.50 -25.43
N ALA A 231 25.47 -16.50 -24.79
CA ALA A 231 26.89 -16.84 -24.87
C ALA A 231 27.30 -17.37 -26.26
N VAL A 232 26.46 -18.19 -26.89
CA VAL A 232 26.66 -18.72 -28.26
C VAL A 232 26.54 -17.61 -29.29
N TYR A 233 25.52 -16.76 -29.19
CA TYR A 233 25.37 -15.57 -30.02
C TYR A 233 26.57 -14.64 -29.84
N SER A 234 27.03 -14.46 -28.59
CA SER A 234 28.22 -13.69 -28.26
C SER A 234 29.48 -14.25 -28.91
N GLY A 235 29.70 -15.56 -28.80
CA GLY A 235 30.81 -16.27 -29.45
C GLY A 235 30.76 -16.20 -30.97
N TYR A 236 29.56 -16.37 -31.55
CA TYR A 236 29.33 -16.28 -32.99
C TYR A 236 29.57 -14.86 -33.54
N MET A 237 29.10 -13.82 -32.84
CA MET A 237 29.33 -12.43 -33.22
C MET A 237 30.81 -12.07 -33.11
N ALA A 238 31.50 -12.53 -32.06
CA ALA A 238 32.96 -12.38 -31.93
C ALA A 238 33.71 -13.06 -33.08
N TYR A 239 33.29 -14.25 -33.49
CA TYR A 239 33.84 -14.96 -34.66
C TYR A 239 33.59 -14.21 -35.97
N ARG A 240 32.35 -13.76 -36.23
CA ARG A 240 31.98 -12.96 -37.42
C ARG A 240 32.74 -11.64 -37.52
N LEU A 241 32.93 -10.94 -36.40
CA LEU A 241 33.70 -9.69 -36.35
C LEU A 241 35.19 -9.93 -36.62
N ARG A 242 35.74 -11.06 -36.14
CA ARG A 242 37.12 -11.47 -36.42
C ARG A 242 37.31 -11.90 -37.89
N ALA A 243 36.32 -12.58 -38.48
CA ALA A 243 36.36 -13.07 -39.86
C ALA A 243 36.12 -11.98 -40.91
N SER A 244 35.47 -10.86 -40.56
CA SER A 244 35.09 -9.80 -41.51
C SER A 244 36.14 -8.70 -41.70
N GLY A 245 37.31 -8.77 -41.04
CA GLY A 245 38.37 -7.77 -41.16
C GLY A 245 37.97 -6.34 -40.78
N GLY A 246 36.79 -6.15 -40.19
CA GLY A 246 36.21 -4.85 -39.87
C GLY A 246 36.86 -4.23 -38.62
N ARG A 247 36.72 -2.91 -38.47
CA ARG A 247 37.12 -2.14 -37.27
C ARG A 247 36.84 -2.96 -36.02
N THR A 248 37.90 -3.35 -35.31
CA THR A 248 37.83 -4.08 -34.04
C THR A 248 36.93 -3.32 -33.08
N ILE A 249 35.73 -3.84 -32.82
CA ILE A 249 34.95 -3.44 -31.64
C ILE A 249 35.85 -3.78 -30.45
N ARG A 250 36.38 -2.76 -29.76
CA ARG A 250 37.20 -2.96 -28.56
C ARG A 250 36.30 -3.48 -27.45
N VAL A 251 36.22 -4.80 -27.32
CA VAL A 251 35.48 -5.46 -26.25
C VAL A 251 36.19 -5.19 -24.92
N ASN A 252 35.59 -4.38 -24.05
CA ASN A 252 36.16 -4.02 -22.75
C ASN A 252 35.77 -5.04 -21.68
N TYR A 253 36.43 -6.21 -21.70
CA TYR A 253 36.21 -7.27 -20.70
C TYR A 253 36.40 -6.78 -19.26
N ARG A 254 37.32 -5.84 -19.04
CA ARG A 254 37.54 -5.23 -17.71
C ARG A 254 36.28 -4.53 -17.22
N LEU A 255 35.63 -3.73 -18.07
CA LEU A 255 34.39 -3.05 -17.71
C LEU A 255 33.29 -4.04 -17.38
N ALA A 256 33.05 -5.06 -18.21
CA ALA A 256 31.99 -6.03 -17.91
C ALA A 256 32.25 -6.84 -16.63
N CYS A 257 33.49 -7.23 -16.35
CA CYS A 257 33.83 -7.84 -15.07
C CYS A 257 33.53 -6.89 -13.92
N ILE A 258 33.88 -5.60 -14.02
CA ILE A 258 33.55 -4.61 -13.00
C ILE A 258 32.03 -4.49 -12.83
N LEU A 259 31.27 -4.36 -13.92
CA LEU A 259 29.81 -4.28 -13.89
C LEU A 259 29.19 -5.50 -13.21
N PHE A 260 29.67 -6.71 -13.54
CA PHE A 260 29.24 -7.94 -12.90
C PHE A 260 29.56 -7.95 -11.40
N THR A 261 30.79 -7.61 -11.01
CA THR A 261 31.20 -7.56 -9.61
C THR A 261 30.41 -6.53 -8.80
N VAL A 262 30.18 -5.32 -9.32
CA VAL A 262 29.38 -4.31 -8.61
C VAL A 262 27.90 -4.65 -8.58
N GLY A 263 27.39 -5.37 -9.59
CA GLY A 263 26.04 -5.92 -9.58
C GLY A 263 25.85 -6.94 -8.45
N ILE A 264 26.78 -7.90 -8.32
CA ILE A 264 26.80 -8.84 -7.19
C ILE A 264 26.90 -8.10 -5.86
N LEU A 265 27.78 -7.09 -5.76
CA LEU A 265 27.94 -6.31 -4.55
C LEU A 265 26.64 -5.59 -4.17
N GLY A 266 25.95 -4.97 -5.13
CA GLY A 266 24.65 -4.34 -4.91
C GLY A 266 23.59 -5.33 -4.44
N TYR A 267 23.55 -6.52 -5.05
CA TYR A 267 22.57 -7.56 -4.70
C TYR A 267 22.88 -8.28 -3.37
N SER A 268 24.16 -8.29 -2.94
CA SER A 268 24.64 -9.01 -1.76
C SER A 268 23.95 -8.63 -0.45
N THR A 269 23.27 -7.47 -0.39
CA THR A 269 22.43 -7.07 0.73
C THR A 269 21.32 -8.07 1.04
N HIS A 270 20.86 -8.88 0.07
CA HIS A 270 19.88 -9.95 0.30
C HIS A 270 20.43 -11.09 1.18
N LEU A 271 21.76 -11.26 1.26
CA LEU A 271 22.36 -12.24 2.17
C LEU A 271 22.06 -11.93 3.64
N TYR A 272 21.71 -10.68 3.97
CA TYR A 272 21.19 -10.32 5.29
C TYR A 272 20.02 -11.21 5.72
N ILE A 273 19.11 -11.55 4.80
CA ILE A 273 17.88 -12.27 5.11
C ILE A 273 18.16 -13.66 5.71
N PRO A 274 18.83 -14.59 5.00
CA PRO A 274 19.10 -15.92 5.56
C PRO A 274 20.07 -15.85 6.74
N ILE A 275 21.09 -14.99 6.69
CA ILE A 275 22.05 -14.84 7.79
C ILE A 275 21.32 -14.41 9.07
N ARG A 276 20.48 -13.37 8.99
CA ARG A 276 19.79 -12.86 10.17
C ARG A 276 18.70 -13.81 10.63
N SER A 277 18.01 -14.48 9.72
CA SER A 277 16.98 -15.48 10.06
C SER A 277 17.52 -16.65 10.89
N THR A 278 18.75 -17.12 10.62
CA THR A 278 19.40 -18.18 11.45
C THR A 278 19.64 -17.79 12.91
N LEU A 279 19.63 -16.49 13.21
CA LEU A 279 19.74 -15.97 14.59
C LEU A 279 18.38 -15.83 15.27
N HIS A 280 17.29 -16.27 14.63
CA HIS A 280 15.94 -16.31 15.17
C HIS A 280 15.48 -14.95 15.78
N PRO A 281 15.45 -13.86 14.98
CA PRO A 281 14.98 -12.57 15.46
C PRO A 281 13.50 -12.65 15.86
N ALA A 282 13.06 -11.72 16.73
CA ALA A 282 11.69 -11.69 17.24
C ALA A 282 10.64 -11.61 16.11
N ILE A 283 10.92 -10.82 15.07
CA ILE A 283 10.15 -10.78 13.83
C ILE A 283 11.00 -11.48 12.77
N ASN A 284 10.54 -12.66 12.32
CA ASN A 284 11.23 -13.54 11.38
C ASN A 284 10.23 -14.11 10.37
N GLU A 285 9.57 -13.25 9.58
CA GLU A 285 8.54 -13.71 8.66
C GLU A 285 9.07 -14.77 7.70
N ASN A 286 8.32 -15.86 7.54
CA ASN A 286 8.62 -17.05 6.74
C ASN A 286 9.81 -17.91 7.17
N ASP A 287 10.59 -17.48 8.18
CA ASP A 287 11.83 -18.13 8.58
C ASP A 287 12.74 -18.55 7.40
N PRO A 288 13.26 -17.60 6.60
CA PRO A 288 14.12 -17.86 5.44
C PRO A 288 15.55 -18.29 5.82
N SER A 289 15.71 -19.09 6.87
CA SER A 289 16.99 -19.58 7.40
C SER A 289 17.61 -20.70 6.55
N SER A 290 16.82 -21.38 5.71
CA SER A 290 17.27 -22.38 4.73
C SER A 290 17.12 -21.87 3.31
N PHE A 291 17.86 -22.44 2.36
CA PHE A 291 17.83 -22.02 0.96
C PHE A 291 16.41 -22.11 0.35
N ASP A 292 15.70 -23.22 0.56
CA ASP A 292 14.35 -23.43 0.03
C ASP A 292 13.33 -22.41 0.58
N ARG A 293 13.42 -22.09 1.89
CA ARG A 293 12.57 -21.07 2.52
C ARG A 293 12.97 -19.66 2.08
N PHE A 294 14.26 -19.39 1.91
CA PHE A 294 14.75 -18.11 1.39
C PHE A 294 14.29 -17.85 -0.05
N GLU A 295 14.34 -18.86 -0.92
CA GLU A 295 13.77 -18.77 -2.27
C GLU A 295 12.26 -18.52 -2.21
N SER A 296 11.54 -19.33 -1.42
CA SER A 296 10.09 -19.19 -1.27
C SER A 296 9.67 -17.83 -0.71
N TYR A 297 10.50 -17.25 0.15
CA TYR A 297 10.33 -15.92 0.72
C TYR A 297 10.44 -14.83 -0.34
N ILE A 298 11.53 -14.79 -1.11
CA ILE A 298 11.70 -13.74 -2.12
C ILE A 298 10.69 -13.88 -3.27
N GLU A 299 10.31 -15.11 -3.63
CA GLU A 299 9.26 -15.38 -4.62
C GLU A 299 7.85 -15.13 -4.09
N ARG A 300 7.73 -14.85 -2.78
CA ARG A 300 6.45 -14.56 -2.12
C ARG A 300 5.45 -15.71 -2.24
N LYS A 301 5.94 -16.96 -2.27
CA LYS A 301 5.12 -18.19 -2.39
C LYS A 301 4.06 -18.32 -1.28
N GLN A 302 4.23 -17.63 -0.15
CA GLN A 302 3.25 -17.56 0.93
C GLN A 302 1.92 -16.91 0.51
N TYR A 303 1.93 -15.94 -0.41
CA TYR A 303 0.69 -15.25 -0.84
C TYR A 303 -0.06 -15.99 -1.96
N GLY A 304 0.43 -17.16 -2.38
CA GLY A 304 -0.18 -17.98 -3.41
C GLY A 304 0.84 -18.64 -4.33
N GLN A 305 0.43 -19.75 -4.97
CA GLN A 305 1.29 -20.54 -5.86
C GLN A 305 1.04 -20.25 -7.35
N GLU A 306 0.16 -19.30 -7.67
CA GLU A 306 -0.12 -18.94 -9.07
C GLU A 306 1.00 -18.06 -9.64
N SER A 307 1.56 -18.52 -10.75
CA SER A 307 2.51 -17.73 -11.53
C SER A 307 1.86 -16.40 -11.95
N MET A 308 2.55 -15.29 -11.66
CA MET A 308 2.14 -13.95 -12.08
C MET A 308 2.00 -13.82 -13.60
N ILE A 309 2.80 -14.56 -14.37
CA ILE A 309 2.70 -14.61 -15.84
C ILE A 309 1.38 -15.29 -16.24
N SER A 310 1.01 -16.38 -15.58
CA SER A 310 -0.26 -17.06 -15.84
C SER A 310 -1.44 -16.15 -15.46
N ARG A 311 -1.33 -15.47 -14.31
CA ARG A 311 -2.29 -14.46 -13.86
C ARG A 311 -2.41 -13.28 -14.82
N MET A 312 -1.34 -12.90 -15.52
CA MET A 312 -1.34 -11.84 -16.55
C MET A 312 -2.20 -12.23 -17.77
N LEU A 313 -2.20 -13.52 -18.16
CA LEU A 313 -2.86 -13.99 -19.38
C LEU A 313 -4.36 -14.28 -19.20
N TYR A 314 -4.81 -14.62 -17.99
CA TYR A 314 -6.22 -14.83 -17.68
C TYR A 314 -6.86 -13.58 -17.06
N ARG A 315 -7.97 -13.09 -17.62
CA ARG A 315 -8.53 -11.78 -17.26
C ARG A 315 -9.56 -11.81 -16.11
N ARG A 316 -9.15 -11.43 -14.90
CA ARG A 316 -9.88 -11.32 -13.61
C ARG A 316 -10.78 -10.09 -13.43
N GLY A 317 -10.78 -9.15 -14.37
CA GLY A 317 -11.63 -7.95 -14.31
C GLY A 317 -11.70 -7.23 -15.65
N ALA A 318 -12.70 -6.38 -15.84
CA ALA A 318 -12.89 -5.66 -17.09
C ALA A 318 -11.77 -4.65 -17.36
N LEU A 319 -11.30 -4.57 -18.61
CA LEU A 319 -10.26 -3.60 -19.00
C LEU A 319 -10.70 -2.16 -18.75
N SER A 320 -11.99 -1.85 -18.97
CA SER A 320 -12.56 -0.54 -18.66
C SER A 320 -12.46 -0.19 -17.17
N HIS A 321 -12.57 -1.18 -16.27
CA HIS A 321 -12.44 -0.97 -14.83
C HIS A 321 -10.98 -0.73 -14.44
N GLN A 322 -10.08 -1.56 -14.96
CA GLN A 322 -8.64 -1.48 -14.65
C GLN A 322 -7.98 -0.21 -15.19
N PHE A 323 -8.27 0.16 -16.43
CA PHE A 323 -7.70 1.37 -17.05
C PHE A 323 -8.50 2.64 -16.74
N GLY A 324 -9.76 2.48 -16.33
CA GLY A 324 -10.66 3.59 -16.01
C GLY A 324 -10.50 4.10 -14.58
N ARG A 325 -11.63 4.52 -14.01
CA ARG A 325 -11.76 5.14 -12.68
C ARG A 325 -12.48 4.23 -11.68
N TYR A 326 -12.42 2.93 -11.90
CA TYR A 326 -13.10 1.99 -11.02
C TYR A 326 -12.42 1.97 -9.66
N GLN A 327 -13.22 1.84 -8.62
CA GLN A 327 -12.77 1.92 -7.24
C GLN A 327 -11.72 0.84 -6.91
N ASN A 328 -10.78 1.13 -6.01
CA ASN A 328 -9.77 0.19 -5.53
C ASN A 328 -8.79 -0.37 -6.58
N MET A 329 -8.94 -0.08 -7.88
CA MET A 329 -8.06 -0.64 -8.92
C MET A 329 -7.80 0.26 -10.14
N GLY A 330 -8.62 1.27 -10.39
CA GLY A 330 -8.64 2.03 -11.65
C GLY A 330 -7.41 2.92 -11.83
N MET A 331 -6.48 2.50 -12.69
CA MET A 331 -5.23 3.21 -12.98
C MET A 331 -5.46 4.65 -13.47
N GLY A 332 -6.44 4.85 -14.37
CA GLY A 332 -6.77 6.18 -14.89
C GLY A 332 -7.30 7.10 -13.79
N GLY A 333 -8.10 6.54 -12.87
CA GLY A 333 -8.52 7.19 -11.64
C GLY A 333 -7.37 7.62 -10.77
N TYR A 334 -6.45 6.71 -10.49
CA TYR A 334 -5.26 7.02 -9.71
C TYR A 334 -4.41 8.13 -10.30
N LEU A 335 -4.16 8.11 -11.62
CA LEU A 335 -3.43 9.17 -12.29
C LEU A 335 -4.13 10.53 -12.18
N LEU A 336 -5.45 10.57 -12.32
CA LEU A 336 -6.23 11.80 -12.21
C LEU A 336 -6.23 12.36 -10.78
N GLY A 337 -6.25 11.49 -9.78
CA GLY A 337 -6.30 11.90 -8.37
C GLY A 337 -4.99 12.41 -7.79
N GLN A 338 -3.90 12.45 -8.57
CA GLN A 338 -2.59 12.84 -8.05
C GLN A 338 -2.42 14.36 -7.89
N TYR A 339 -2.80 15.15 -8.90
CA TYR A 339 -2.35 16.53 -9.04
C TYR A 339 -3.42 17.60 -8.78
N THR A 340 -4.64 17.19 -8.44
CA THR A 340 -5.75 18.10 -8.13
C THR A 340 -6.58 17.57 -6.97
N SER A 341 -7.61 18.32 -6.57
CA SER A 341 -8.55 17.97 -5.50
C SER A 341 -9.59 16.91 -5.89
N ILE A 342 -9.45 16.27 -7.05
CA ILE A 342 -10.36 15.19 -7.47
C ILE A 342 -9.84 13.87 -6.90
N THR A 343 -10.75 13.06 -6.36
CA THR A 343 -10.47 11.70 -5.94
C THR A 343 -10.22 10.75 -7.12
N SER A 344 -9.68 9.57 -6.85
CA SER A 344 -9.45 8.53 -7.85
C SER A 344 -10.71 8.13 -8.63
N THR A 345 -11.90 8.24 -8.04
CA THR A 345 -13.17 7.90 -8.71
C THR A 345 -13.74 9.03 -9.58
N GLY A 346 -13.09 10.21 -9.58
CA GLY A 346 -13.51 11.35 -10.40
C GLY A 346 -14.49 12.31 -9.72
N HIS A 347 -14.61 12.24 -8.40
CA HIS A 347 -15.46 13.14 -7.60
C HIS A 347 -14.59 14.06 -6.74
N THR A 348 -15.05 15.25 -6.38
CA THR A 348 -14.44 15.98 -5.25
C THR A 348 -15.09 15.48 -3.97
N ASP A 349 -14.34 15.43 -2.87
CA ASP A 349 -14.87 14.93 -1.60
C ASP A 349 -16.15 15.68 -1.16
N ASP A 350 -16.30 16.94 -1.55
CA ASP A 350 -17.42 17.82 -1.21
C ASP A 350 -18.45 18.05 -2.35
N GLY A 351 -18.24 17.46 -3.54
CA GLY A 351 -19.02 17.71 -4.75
C GLY A 351 -18.97 19.15 -5.30
N LYS A 352 -18.18 20.06 -4.68
CA LYS A 352 -18.00 21.44 -5.12
C LYS A 352 -16.66 21.56 -5.86
N GLY A 353 -16.68 22.17 -7.04
CA GLY A 353 -15.45 22.38 -7.81
C GLY A 353 -14.98 21.18 -8.64
N GLU A 354 -15.79 20.13 -8.79
CA GLU A 354 -15.55 19.00 -9.72
C GLU A 354 -15.13 19.49 -11.11
N THR A 355 -15.85 20.48 -11.65
CA THR A 355 -15.56 21.07 -12.97
C THR A 355 -14.20 21.79 -13.02
N PHE A 356 -13.85 22.52 -11.96
CA PHE A 356 -12.58 23.26 -11.92
C PHE A 356 -11.39 22.33 -11.77
N GLY A 357 -11.45 21.40 -10.80
CA GLY A 357 -10.43 20.38 -10.62
C GLY A 357 -10.23 19.56 -11.89
N PHE A 358 -11.32 19.20 -12.57
CA PHE A 358 -11.26 18.38 -13.78
C PHE A 358 -10.61 19.13 -14.93
N THR A 359 -11.01 20.39 -15.13
CA THR A 359 -10.41 21.27 -16.14
C THR A 359 -8.92 21.46 -15.88
N LEU A 360 -8.52 21.70 -14.63
CA LEU A 360 -7.12 21.85 -14.25
C LEU A 360 -6.33 20.56 -14.51
N ASN A 361 -6.89 19.41 -14.19
CA ASN A 361 -6.32 18.10 -14.52
C ASN A 361 -6.12 17.95 -16.03
N MET A 362 -7.11 18.28 -16.85
CA MET A 362 -6.98 18.20 -18.32
C MET A 362 -5.88 19.12 -18.84
N ILE A 363 -5.69 20.30 -18.24
CA ILE A 363 -4.57 21.20 -18.58
C ILE A 363 -3.23 20.55 -18.20
N ILE A 364 -3.10 20.02 -16.98
CA ILE A 364 -1.86 19.36 -16.51
C ILE A 364 -1.51 18.17 -17.40
N PHE A 365 -2.49 17.32 -17.71
CA PHE A 365 -2.31 16.18 -18.60
C PHE A 365 -1.96 16.62 -20.02
N GLY A 366 -2.65 17.64 -20.52
CA GLY A 366 -2.39 18.26 -21.81
C GLY A 366 -0.95 18.77 -21.91
N LEU A 367 -0.40 19.38 -20.86
CA LEU A 367 1.00 19.81 -20.80
C LEU A 367 1.96 18.62 -20.91
N GLY A 368 1.72 17.52 -20.18
CA GLY A 368 2.54 16.31 -20.26
C GLY A 368 2.54 15.69 -21.66
N ILE A 369 1.37 15.58 -22.30
CA ILE A 369 1.23 15.06 -23.66
C ILE A 369 1.90 16.01 -24.66
N PHE A 370 1.61 17.31 -24.58
CA PHE A 370 2.19 18.34 -25.45
C PHE A 370 3.72 18.31 -25.41
N GLY A 371 4.30 18.31 -24.21
CA GLY A 371 5.76 18.23 -24.03
C GLY A 371 6.37 17.01 -24.67
N THR A 372 5.72 15.86 -24.50
CA THR A 372 6.14 14.59 -25.09
C THR A 372 6.12 14.67 -26.62
N LEU A 373 4.99 15.05 -27.20
CA LEU A 373 4.81 15.10 -28.66
C LEU A 373 5.71 16.14 -29.31
N ALA A 374 5.81 17.35 -28.74
CA ALA A 374 6.68 18.40 -29.23
C ALA A 374 8.14 17.92 -29.24
N THR A 375 8.60 17.35 -28.13
CA THR A 375 9.98 16.86 -28.01
C THR A 375 10.29 15.77 -29.03
N LEU A 376 9.39 14.78 -29.19
CA LEU A 376 9.58 13.68 -30.13
C LEU A 376 9.52 14.14 -31.59
N TYR A 377 8.54 14.98 -31.95
CA TYR A 377 8.40 15.53 -33.31
C TYR A 377 9.69 16.18 -33.80
N PHE A 378 10.27 17.05 -32.99
CA PHE A 378 11.46 17.78 -33.36
C PHE A 378 12.75 16.93 -33.21
N ALA A 379 12.78 15.96 -32.30
CA ALA A 379 13.87 14.98 -32.22
C ALA A 379 13.96 14.15 -33.52
N MET A 380 12.81 13.73 -34.06
CA MET A 380 12.73 13.09 -35.38
C MET A 380 13.23 14.02 -36.48
N LYS A 381 12.83 15.30 -36.48
CA LYS A 381 13.27 16.29 -37.47
C LYS A 381 14.79 16.53 -37.46
N ARG A 382 15.42 16.53 -36.28
CA ARG A 382 16.89 16.68 -36.14
C ARG A 382 17.67 15.37 -36.28
N GLN A 383 16.99 14.23 -36.51
CA GLN A 383 17.58 12.89 -36.56
C GLN A 383 18.47 12.57 -35.35
N LYS A 384 18.14 13.13 -34.18
CA LYS A 384 18.85 12.91 -32.93
C LYS A 384 17.91 12.31 -31.89
N MET A 385 18.34 11.23 -31.25
CA MET A 385 17.59 10.59 -30.19
C MET A 385 17.50 11.50 -28.96
N HIS A 386 16.29 11.64 -28.41
CA HIS A 386 16.04 12.45 -27.23
C HIS A 386 15.83 11.55 -26.00
N PRO A 387 16.32 11.94 -24.80
CA PRO A 387 16.03 11.25 -23.54
C PRO A 387 14.54 11.01 -23.22
N MET A 388 13.64 11.70 -23.93
CA MET A 388 12.20 11.55 -23.75
C MET A 388 11.71 10.14 -24.10
N VAL A 389 12.42 9.43 -24.99
CA VAL A 389 12.08 8.04 -25.32
C VAL A 389 12.22 7.13 -24.10
N LEU A 390 13.26 7.31 -23.28
CA LEU A 390 13.43 6.55 -22.03
C LEU A 390 12.28 6.82 -21.06
N ILE A 391 11.95 8.10 -20.84
CA ILE A 391 10.87 8.54 -19.95
C ILE A 391 9.52 7.94 -20.40
N LEU A 392 9.22 8.00 -21.71
CA LEU A 392 7.99 7.45 -22.26
C LEU A 392 7.92 5.92 -22.13
N MET A 393 9.03 5.21 -22.35
CA MET A 393 9.07 3.76 -22.15
C MET A 393 8.80 3.38 -20.70
N ILE A 394 9.43 4.08 -19.74
CA ILE A 394 9.19 3.81 -18.31
C ILE A 394 7.74 4.14 -17.94
N PHE A 395 7.18 5.24 -18.47
CA PHE A 395 5.77 5.58 -18.25
C PHE A 395 4.85 4.47 -18.78
N PHE A 396 5.09 3.97 -20.00
CA PHE A 396 4.32 2.89 -20.59
C PHE A 396 4.43 1.58 -19.80
N ILE A 397 5.63 1.22 -19.34
CA ILE A 397 5.84 0.03 -18.51
C ILE A 397 5.12 0.16 -17.16
N SER A 398 5.26 1.31 -16.50
CA SER A 398 4.68 1.55 -15.17
C SER A 398 3.18 1.84 -15.18
N THR A 399 2.57 2.02 -16.36
CA THR A 399 1.12 2.18 -16.52
C THR A 399 0.51 0.96 -17.19
N VAL A 400 0.62 0.86 -18.52
CA VAL A 400 -0.06 -0.13 -19.33
C VAL A 400 0.41 -1.55 -19.03
N LEU A 401 1.72 -1.79 -19.07
CA LEU A 401 2.22 -3.15 -18.83
C LEU A 401 2.03 -3.57 -17.37
N LEU A 402 2.24 -2.65 -16.42
CA LEU A 402 2.03 -2.94 -15.01
C LEU A 402 0.55 -3.24 -14.69
N CYS A 403 -0.39 -2.49 -15.27
CA CYS A 403 -1.82 -2.73 -15.13
C CYS A 403 -2.21 -4.13 -15.62
N LEU A 404 -1.73 -4.51 -16.81
CA LEU A 404 -1.92 -5.86 -17.36
C LEU A 404 -1.24 -6.93 -16.51
N TYR A 405 -0.06 -6.66 -15.95
CA TYR A 405 0.68 -7.60 -15.13
C TYR A 405 0.02 -7.85 -13.76
N LEU A 406 -0.36 -6.78 -13.05
CA LEU A 406 -1.00 -6.87 -11.73
C LEU A 406 -2.38 -7.49 -11.83
N ASN A 407 -3.11 -7.11 -12.88
CA ASN A 407 -4.32 -7.78 -13.29
C ASN A 407 -5.33 -7.90 -12.12
N PHE A 408 -5.63 -6.76 -11.50
CA PHE A 408 -6.60 -6.64 -10.40
C PHE A 408 -7.99 -7.13 -10.78
N SER A 409 -8.74 -7.59 -9.78
CA SER A 409 -10.06 -8.19 -9.98
C SER A 409 -11.18 -7.27 -9.52
N ASP A 410 -12.27 -7.26 -10.30
CA ASP A 410 -13.48 -6.48 -10.06
C ASP A 410 -14.62 -7.31 -9.47
N GLY A 411 -14.35 -8.53 -8.98
CA GLY A 411 -15.39 -9.38 -8.40
C GLY A 411 -16.30 -10.08 -9.41
N THR A 412 -16.24 -9.74 -10.71
CA THR A 412 -17.26 -10.18 -11.68
C THR A 412 -16.91 -11.45 -12.45
N LYS A 413 -15.68 -11.95 -12.30
CA LYS A 413 -15.14 -13.07 -13.09
C LYS A 413 -15.13 -14.36 -12.28
N PRO A 414 -15.53 -15.51 -12.87
CA PRO A 414 -15.41 -16.79 -12.19
C PRO A 414 -13.94 -17.15 -11.98
N ASP A 415 -13.63 -17.76 -10.84
CA ASP A 415 -12.31 -18.30 -10.57
C ASP A 415 -12.10 -19.56 -11.43
N PRO A 416 -11.08 -19.59 -12.31
CA PRO A 416 -10.80 -20.75 -13.16
C PRO A 416 -10.44 -22.02 -12.38
N ASN A 417 -10.05 -21.89 -11.12
CA ASN A 417 -9.65 -22.99 -10.25
C ASN A 417 -10.76 -23.42 -9.26
N SER A 418 -11.92 -22.75 -9.28
CA SER A 418 -13.07 -23.10 -8.45
C SER A 418 -14.29 -23.47 -9.30
N THR A 419 -15.18 -24.30 -8.77
CA THR A 419 -16.45 -24.62 -9.43
C THR A 419 -17.50 -23.56 -9.10
N GLY A 420 -17.47 -22.45 -9.85
CA GLY A 420 -18.52 -21.43 -9.84
C GLY A 420 -18.38 -20.31 -8.81
N GLU A 421 -17.28 -20.23 -8.05
CA GLU A 421 -17.02 -19.09 -7.18
C GLU A 421 -16.42 -17.94 -8.00
N LEU A 422 -16.77 -16.70 -7.65
CA LEU A 422 -16.18 -15.51 -8.25
C LEU A 422 -14.83 -15.21 -7.61
N ILE A 423 -13.94 -14.62 -8.41
CA ILE A 423 -12.68 -14.10 -7.92
C ILE A 423 -12.97 -12.94 -6.95
N PRO A 424 -12.35 -12.90 -5.75
CA PRO A 424 -12.58 -11.82 -4.80
C PRO A 424 -12.26 -10.43 -5.37
N LEU A 425 -13.16 -9.48 -5.10
CA LEU A 425 -12.98 -8.05 -5.38
C LEU A 425 -11.78 -7.48 -4.60
N GLU A 426 -11.08 -6.50 -5.19
CA GLU A 426 -10.08 -5.73 -4.45
C GLU A 426 -10.70 -4.93 -3.31
N VAL A 427 -10.31 -5.27 -2.09
CA VAL A 427 -10.86 -4.70 -0.86
C VAL A 427 -10.29 -3.34 -0.49
N ARG A 428 -9.19 -2.90 -1.13
CA ARG A 428 -8.49 -1.66 -0.79
C ARG A 428 -7.86 -1.00 -2.00
N GLU A 429 -7.64 0.30 -1.90
CA GLU A 429 -6.92 1.09 -2.89
C GLU A 429 -5.47 0.59 -3.10
N ARG A 430 -5.05 0.60 -4.38
CA ARG A 430 -3.80 0.01 -4.90
C ARG A 430 -2.94 1.02 -5.67
N ASP A 431 -3.16 2.31 -5.46
CA ASP A 431 -2.48 3.43 -6.11
C ASP A 431 -0.95 3.39 -5.95
N TYR A 432 -0.43 2.96 -4.79
CA TYR A 432 0.99 2.87 -4.48
C TYR A 432 1.79 2.00 -5.48
N PHE A 433 1.18 1.00 -6.13
CA PHE A 433 1.84 0.24 -7.21
C PHE A 433 2.22 1.13 -8.41
N TYR A 434 1.43 2.18 -8.66
CA TYR A 434 1.61 3.12 -9.76
C TYR A 434 2.43 4.36 -9.37
N THR A 435 3.03 4.40 -8.18
CA THR A 435 3.95 5.48 -7.76
C THR A 435 5.02 5.83 -8.81
N PRO A 436 5.67 4.85 -9.48
CA PRO A 436 6.59 5.14 -10.58
C PRO A 436 5.92 5.93 -11.70
N ALA A 437 4.70 5.56 -12.10
CA ALA A 437 3.98 6.25 -13.16
C ALA A 437 3.72 7.71 -12.79
N PHE A 438 3.39 8.00 -11.52
CA PHE A 438 3.16 9.37 -11.04
C PHE A 438 4.45 10.20 -11.12
N VAL A 439 5.56 9.69 -10.61
CA VAL A 439 6.87 10.37 -10.65
C VAL A 439 7.30 10.67 -12.09
N ILE A 440 7.14 9.69 -12.98
CA ILE A 440 7.52 9.82 -14.39
C ILE A 440 6.59 10.78 -15.13
N PHE A 441 5.29 10.73 -14.85
CA PHE A 441 4.33 11.66 -15.45
C PHE A 441 4.58 13.10 -15.02
N ALA A 442 4.92 13.34 -13.74
CA ALA A 442 5.36 14.66 -13.28
C ALA A 442 6.58 15.16 -14.06
N THR A 443 7.54 14.29 -14.37
CA THR A 443 8.70 14.62 -15.22
C THR A 443 8.24 15.02 -16.64
N MET A 444 7.28 14.30 -17.23
CA MET A 444 6.70 14.63 -18.54
C MET A 444 5.99 15.99 -18.54
N ILE A 445 5.21 16.27 -17.49
CA ILE A 445 4.55 17.57 -17.28
C ILE A 445 5.60 18.68 -17.24
N GLY A 446 6.70 18.51 -16.50
CA GLY A 446 7.78 19.49 -16.41
C GLY A 446 8.46 19.79 -17.75
N VAL A 447 8.70 18.75 -18.56
CA VAL A 447 9.23 18.92 -19.92
C VAL A 447 8.23 19.68 -20.80
N GLY A 448 6.93 19.43 -20.65
CA GLY A 448 5.87 20.16 -21.36
C GLY A 448 5.75 21.62 -20.96
N MET A 449 5.79 21.91 -19.66
CA MET A 449 5.86 23.27 -19.14
C MET A 449 7.10 24.01 -19.67
N ALA A 450 8.26 23.37 -19.62
CA ALA A 450 9.50 23.92 -20.16
C ALA A 450 9.43 24.19 -21.66
N ALA A 451 8.83 23.27 -22.43
CA ALA A 451 8.64 23.43 -23.88
C ALA A 451 7.70 24.59 -24.20
N LEU A 452 6.57 24.71 -23.50
CA LEU A 452 5.63 25.83 -23.66
C LEU A 452 6.31 27.17 -23.36
N MET A 453 6.98 27.27 -22.21
CA MET A 453 7.70 28.49 -21.81
C MET A 453 8.82 28.83 -22.78
N TYR A 454 9.52 27.83 -23.31
CA TYR A 454 10.54 28.06 -24.33
C TYR A 454 9.93 28.65 -25.60
N LEU A 455 8.84 28.08 -26.12
CA LEU A 455 8.22 28.56 -27.36
C LEU A 455 7.72 30.01 -27.24
N LEU A 456 7.19 30.38 -26.06
CA LEU A 456 6.82 31.76 -25.75
C LEU A 456 8.06 32.67 -25.70
N GLY A 457 9.15 32.21 -25.10
CA GLY A 457 10.41 32.95 -24.98
C GLY A 457 11.16 33.12 -26.30
N ASP A 458 11.20 32.10 -27.15
CA ASP A 458 11.92 32.13 -28.44
C ASP A 458 11.16 32.95 -29.49
N GLY A 459 9.83 32.95 -29.42
CA GLY A 459 9.00 33.81 -30.25
C GLY A 459 9.33 35.31 -30.10
N LEU A 460 9.92 35.74 -28.99
CA LEU A 460 10.35 37.13 -28.77
C LEU A 460 11.56 37.56 -29.62
N LYS A 461 12.28 36.62 -30.25
CA LYS A 461 13.47 36.90 -31.06
C LYS A 461 13.14 37.43 -32.46
N TYR A 462 11.94 37.15 -32.96
CA TYR A 462 11.58 37.34 -34.38
C TYR A 462 10.70 38.58 -34.64
N THR A 463 10.37 39.36 -33.61
CA THR A 463 9.44 40.51 -33.72
C THR A 463 10.19 41.85 -33.64
N LYS A 464 10.12 42.64 -34.72
CA LYS A 464 10.70 43.99 -34.83
C LYS A 464 9.84 45.10 -34.21
N ASP A 465 8.58 44.82 -33.87
CA ASP A 465 7.64 45.81 -33.32
C ASP A 465 7.65 45.82 -31.78
N ASN A 466 7.79 47.01 -31.19
CA ASN A 466 7.90 47.18 -29.73
C ASN A 466 6.59 46.86 -28.98
N ARG A 467 5.41 47.01 -29.60
CA ARG A 467 4.12 46.68 -28.94
C ARG A 467 3.90 45.17 -28.82
N ASP A 468 4.26 44.41 -29.85
CA ASP A 468 4.16 42.94 -29.83
C ASP A 468 5.13 42.30 -28.82
N ASN A 469 6.28 42.93 -28.61
CA ASN A 469 7.25 42.51 -27.61
C ASN A 469 6.69 42.66 -26.18
N LEU A 470 6.01 43.77 -25.86
CA LEU A 470 5.39 43.96 -24.54
C LEU A 470 4.33 42.90 -24.24
N PHE A 471 3.42 42.63 -25.19
CA PHE A 471 2.39 41.60 -25.01
C PHE A 471 3.00 40.21 -24.77
N ARG A 472 4.06 39.86 -25.50
CA ARG A 472 4.75 38.56 -25.34
C ARG A 472 5.53 38.47 -24.03
N TYR A 473 6.17 39.55 -23.55
CA TYR A 473 6.78 39.56 -22.22
C TYR A 473 5.74 39.40 -21.11
N LEU A 474 4.59 40.08 -21.23
CA LEU A 474 3.46 39.93 -20.31
C LEU A 474 2.90 38.51 -20.36
N ALA A 475 2.73 37.92 -21.54
CA ALA A 475 2.28 36.54 -21.70
C ALA A 475 3.28 35.55 -21.07
N PHE A 476 4.58 35.70 -21.34
CA PHE A 476 5.62 34.88 -20.73
C PHE A 476 5.60 34.98 -19.20
N GLY A 477 5.57 36.20 -18.65
CA GLY A 477 5.51 36.43 -17.21
C GLY A 477 4.24 35.85 -16.58
N THR A 478 3.09 36.07 -17.21
CA THR A 478 1.79 35.57 -16.74
C THR A 478 1.74 34.04 -16.75
N VAL A 479 2.10 33.39 -17.86
CA VAL A 479 2.13 31.92 -17.94
C VAL A 479 3.16 31.36 -16.95
N GLY A 480 4.33 31.97 -16.84
CA GLY A 480 5.34 31.57 -15.85
C GLY A 480 4.83 31.61 -14.42
N ILE A 481 4.12 32.68 -14.03
CA ILE A 481 3.49 32.79 -12.70
C ILE A 481 2.41 31.72 -12.52
N LEU A 482 1.52 31.53 -13.50
CA LEU A 482 0.46 30.52 -13.41
C LEU A 482 1.02 29.11 -13.24
N LEU A 483 2.10 28.77 -13.96
CA LEU A 483 2.79 27.48 -13.80
C LEU A 483 3.44 27.34 -12.43
N LEU A 484 3.98 28.41 -11.84
CA LEU A 484 4.55 28.40 -10.48
C LEU A 484 3.49 28.31 -9.39
N LEU A 485 2.28 28.83 -9.64
CA LEU A 485 1.14 28.72 -8.72
C LEU A 485 0.41 27.38 -8.82
N MET A 486 0.53 26.68 -9.96
CA MET A 486 -0.14 25.39 -10.20
C MET A 486 0.07 24.34 -9.09
N PRO A 487 1.28 24.15 -8.52
CA PRO A 487 1.51 23.21 -7.41
C PRO A 487 0.78 23.57 -6.11
N LEU A 488 0.35 24.82 -5.93
CA LEU A 488 -0.37 25.23 -4.72
C LEU A 488 -1.73 24.56 -4.62
N ASN A 489 -2.37 24.24 -5.75
CA ASN A 489 -3.67 23.56 -5.75
C ASN A 489 -3.62 22.18 -5.07
N PRO A 490 -2.79 21.21 -5.53
CA PRO A 490 -2.63 19.96 -4.80
C PRO A 490 -2.01 20.17 -3.42
N ALA A 491 -1.16 21.18 -3.21
CA ALA A 491 -0.63 21.49 -1.87
C ALA A 491 -1.75 21.74 -0.86
N PHE A 492 -2.71 22.61 -1.18
CA PHE A 492 -3.84 22.91 -0.28
C PHE A 492 -4.85 21.76 -0.21
N ALA A 493 -5.16 21.13 -1.34
CA ALA A 493 -6.12 20.03 -1.38
C ALA A 493 -5.65 18.81 -0.58
N ASN A 494 -4.37 18.46 -0.71
CA ASN A 494 -3.82 17.25 -0.09
C ASN A 494 -3.32 17.51 1.34
N TYR A 495 -3.07 18.75 1.76
CA TYR A 495 -2.45 19.05 3.07
C TYR A 495 -3.11 18.31 4.23
N ARG A 496 -4.43 18.43 4.38
CA ARG A 496 -5.15 17.83 5.51
C ARG A 496 -5.11 16.29 5.48
N GLY A 497 -5.34 15.71 4.30
CA GLY A 497 -5.31 14.27 4.07
C GLY A 497 -3.93 13.62 4.14
N HIS A 498 -2.87 14.42 4.32
CA HIS A 498 -1.48 13.95 4.33
C HIS A 498 -0.67 14.46 5.54
N ASP A 499 -1.21 15.41 6.33
CA ASP A 499 -0.57 15.86 7.56
C ASP A 499 -0.73 14.82 8.68
N ARG A 500 0.31 14.02 8.85
CA ARG A 500 0.43 13.02 9.91
C ARG A 500 0.96 13.58 11.24
N SER A 501 1.20 14.89 11.39
CA SER A 501 1.88 15.46 12.58
C SER A 501 1.18 15.18 13.92
N LYS A 502 -0.12 14.86 13.88
CA LYS A 502 -0.95 14.52 15.03
C LYS A 502 -1.50 13.09 14.97
N ASP A 503 -0.84 12.20 14.24
CA ASP A 503 -1.26 10.79 14.16
C ASP A 503 -0.70 9.98 15.34
N TYR A 504 -1.55 9.76 16.34
CA TYR A 504 -1.27 8.95 17.54
C TYR A 504 -2.18 7.72 17.63
N ALA A 505 -3.15 7.60 16.74
CA ALA A 505 -4.21 6.59 16.83
C ALA A 505 -3.66 5.16 16.78
N PRO A 506 -2.71 4.79 15.90
CA PRO A 506 -2.14 3.43 15.88
C PRO A 506 -1.42 3.06 17.19
N ALA A 507 -0.66 4.01 17.75
CA ALA A 507 0.06 3.81 19.01
C ALA A 507 -0.88 3.65 20.20
N ASP A 508 -1.91 4.51 20.29
CA ASP A 508 -2.91 4.44 21.36
C ASP A 508 -3.77 3.18 21.23
N TYR A 509 -4.11 2.76 20.01
CA TYR A 509 -4.82 1.50 19.74
C TYR A 509 -4.04 0.29 20.27
N ALA A 510 -2.77 0.15 19.88
CA ALA A 510 -1.92 -0.93 20.36
C ALA A 510 -1.72 -0.87 21.88
N TYR A 511 -1.53 0.34 22.44
CA TYR A 511 -1.35 0.52 23.88
C TYR A 511 -2.58 0.06 24.64
N ASN A 512 -3.77 0.49 24.22
CA ASN A 512 -5.03 0.13 24.84
C ASN A 512 -5.28 -1.38 24.77
N ILE A 513 -4.92 -2.05 23.67
CA ILE A 513 -5.02 -3.51 23.56
C ILE A 513 -4.11 -4.17 24.60
N LEU A 514 -2.82 -3.82 24.64
CA LEU A 514 -1.85 -4.42 25.57
C LEU A 514 -2.21 -4.18 27.04
N GLN A 515 -2.70 -2.99 27.39
CA GLN A 515 -3.10 -2.68 28.77
C GLN A 515 -4.38 -3.40 29.19
N SER A 516 -5.21 -3.87 28.24
CA SER A 516 -6.41 -4.64 28.55
C SER A 516 -6.09 -6.08 28.95
N CYS A 517 -4.93 -6.59 28.57
CA CYS A 517 -4.52 -7.96 28.83
C CYS A 517 -3.93 -8.14 30.22
N LYS A 518 -4.31 -9.22 30.92
CA LYS A 518 -3.65 -9.66 32.16
C LYS A 518 -2.16 -10.01 31.92
N PRO A 519 -1.32 -10.02 32.96
CA PRO A 519 0.09 -10.40 32.82
C PRO A 519 0.28 -11.79 32.22
N ASN A 520 1.32 -11.96 31.40
CA ASN A 520 1.70 -13.24 30.76
C ASN A 520 0.59 -13.87 29.90
N SER A 521 -0.31 -13.09 29.29
CA SER A 521 -1.42 -13.62 28.49
C SER A 521 -1.05 -13.97 27.05
N ILE A 522 -1.98 -14.59 26.34
CA ILE A 522 -1.98 -14.76 24.87
C ILE A 522 -3.11 -13.90 24.30
N ILE A 523 -2.86 -13.18 23.21
CA ILE A 523 -3.89 -12.44 22.47
C ILE A 523 -3.87 -12.78 20.99
N PHE A 524 -5.02 -13.17 20.46
CA PHE A 524 -5.24 -13.36 19.03
C PHE A 524 -5.63 -12.04 18.35
N THR A 525 -4.97 -11.73 17.25
CA THR A 525 -5.18 -10.53 16.42
C THR A 525 -5.63 -10.91 15.01
N ASN A 526 -6.36 -10.02 14.34
CA ASN A 526 -6.98 -10.36 13.05
C ASN A 526 -6.00 -10.23 11.87
N GLY A 527 -5.04 -9.31 11.96
CA GLY A 527 -4.05 -9.10 10.91
C GLY A 527 -3.10 -7.93 11.20
N ASP A 528 -2.61 -7.32 10.12
CA ASP A 528 -1.50 -6.36 10.11
C ASP A 528 -1.79 -5.10 10.96
N ASN A 529 -2.98 -4.51 10.80
CA ASN A 529 -3.36 -3.28 11.50
C ASN A 529 -3.51 -3.45 13.03
N ASP A 530 -3.68 -4.68 13.51
CA ASP A 530 -3.59 -4.99 14.93
C ASP A 530 -2.14 -5.29 15.31
N THR A 531 -1.50 -6.18 14.55
CA THR A 531 -0.28 -6.87 14.94
C THR A 531 0.94 -5.97 14.84
N PHE A 532 1.09 -5.22 13.75
CA PHE A 532 2.29 -4.41 13.51
C PHE A 532 2.42 -3.25 14.52
N PRO A 533 1.33 -2.57 14.90
CA PRO A 533 1.38 -1.62 16.02
C PRO A 533 1.75 -2.26 17.37
N LEU A 534 1.29 -3.48 17.65
CA LEU A 534 1.66 -4.20 18.87
C LEU A 534 3.14 -4.58 18.86
N TRP A 535 3.65 -5.10 17.75
CA TRP A 535 5.08 -5.40 17.58
C TRP A 535 5.95 -4.16 17.73
N TYR A 536 5.53 -3.01 17.20
CA TYR A 536 6.21 -1.74 17.43
C TYR A 536 6.30 -1.44 18.94
N LEU A 537 5.18 -1.45 19.66
CA LEU A 537 5.18 -1.12 21.09
C LEU A 537 6.02 -2.11 21.92
N GLN A 538 6.02 -3.40 21.57
CA GLN A 538 6.79 -4.42 22.27
C GLN A 538 8.29 -4.33 21.95
N GLU A 539 8.67 -4.26 20.68
CA GLU A 539 10.08 -4.34 20.29
C GLU A 539 10.82 -3.00 20.34
N VAL A 540 10.10 -1.89 20.18
CA VAL A 540 10.67 -0.55 20.15
C VAL A 540 10.52 0.13 21.51
N GLU A 541 9.30 0.19 22.02
CA GLU A 541 8.96 0.94 23.25
C GLU A 541 9.02 0.09 24.52
N ARG A 542 9.19 -1.24 24.39
CA ARG A 542 9.24 -2.21 25.50
C ARG A 542 8.00 -2.19 26.39
N VAL A 543 6.83 -2.01 25.79
CA VAL A 543 5.53 -2.03 26.49
C VAL A 543 4.96 -3.43 26.47
N ARG A 544 4.70 -4.00 27.65
CA ARG A 544 4.00 -5.29 27.83
C ARG A 544 4.59 -6.44 26.98
N ASN A 545 5.91 -6.60 27.00
CA ASN A 545 6.60 -7.73 26.37
C ASN A 545 6.21 -9.10 26.96
N ASP A 546 5.48 -9.13 28.08
CA ASP A 546 4.91 -10.33 28.68
C ASP A 546 3.71 -10.89 27.90
N VAL A 547 3.02 -10.06 27.11
CA VAL A 547 1.84 -10.47 26.33
C VAL A 547 2.27 -11.10 25.02
N ARG A 548 1.81 -12.32 24.73
CA ARG A 548 2.13 -13.04 23.50
C ARG A 548 1.10 -12.75 22.41
N VAL A 549 1.50 -12.02 21.38
CA VAL A 549 0.64 -11.63 20.25
C VAL A 549 0.64 -12.71 19.18
N VAL A 550 -0.55 -13.21 18.84
CA VAL A 550 -0.76 -14.28 17.85
C VAL A 550 -1.60 -13.76 16.69
N ASN A 551 -0.97 -13.52 15.54
CA ASN A 551 -1.62 -13.07 14.32
C ASN A 551 -2.30 -14.24 13.62
N LEU A 552 -3.63 -14.18 13.48
CA LEU A 552 -4.42 -15.25 12.87
C LEU A 552 -4.12 -15.46 11.39
N SER A 553 -3.78 -14.41 10.64
CA SER A 553 -3.39 -14.52 9.24
C SER A 553 -2.11 -15.36 9.09
N LEU A 554 -1.15 -15.19 10.00
CA LEU A 554 0.10 -15.95 10.03
C LEU A 554 -0.06 -17.34 10.65
N LEU A 555 -1.07 -17.56 11.50
CA LEU A 555 -1.40 -18.83 12.18
C LEU A 555 -1.86 -19.95 11.21
N ASN A 556 -1.82 -19.70 9.91
CA ASN A 556 -2.01 -20.69 8.87
C ASN A 556 -0.68 -21.27 8.32
N THR A 557 0.46 -20.82 8.83
CA THR A 557 1.79 -21.18 8.33
C THR A 557 2.59 -22.00 9.34
N ASP A 558 3.38 -22.96 8.86
CA ASP A 558 4.16 -23.87 9.71
C ASP A 558 5.27 -23.14 10.48
N TRP A 559 5.97 -22.21 9.82
CA TRP A 559 7.05 -21.42 10.42
C TRP A 559 6.55 -20.59 11.61
N TYR A 560 5.37 -19.97 11.49
CA TYR A 560 4.84 -19.13 12.55
C TYR A 560 4.38 -19.99 13.73
N ILE A 561 3.70 -21.11 13.47
CA ILE A 561 3.28 -22.04 14.53
C ILE A 561 4.51 -22.57 15.30
N LEU A 562 5.60 -22.92 14.60
CA LEU A 562 6.85 -23.34 15.23
C LEU A 562 7.50 -22.21 16.04
N GLN A 563 7.45 -20.97 15.55
CA GLN A 563 7.94 -19.81 16.28
C GLN A 563 7.16 -19.59 17.58
N LEU A 564 5.82 -19.67 17.53
CA LEU A 564 4.95 -19.58 18.70
C LEU A 564 5.29 -20.65 19.75
N LYS A 565 5.53 -21.89 19.29
CA LYS A 565 5.88 -23.03 20.15
C LYS A 565 7.23 -22.85 20.85
N HIS A 566 8.27 -22.57 20.06
CA HIS A 566 9.67 -22.68 20.54
C HIS A 566 10.24 -21.37 21.06
N GLN A 567 9.85 -20.23 20.48
CA GLN A 567 10.40 -18.92 20.87
C GLN A 567 9.48 -18.17 21.83
N MET A 568 8.17 -18.26 21.62
CA MET A 568 7.18 -17.57 22.47
C MET A 568 6.64 -18.46 23.60
N GLY A 569 7.03 -19.74 23.64
CA GLY A 569 6.65 -20.68 24.70
C GLY A 569 5.14 -20.89 24.83
N ILE A 570 4.39 -20.81 23.72
CA ILE A 570 2.97 -21.13 23.70
C ILE A 570 2.82 -22.66 23.72
N LYS A 571 2.18 -23.19 24.77
CA LYS A 571 1.98 -24.64 24.89
C LYS A 571 1.08 -25.13 23.76
N MET A 572 1.43 -26.25 23.14
CA MET A 572 0.60 -26.94 22.15
C MET A 572 0.93 -28.44 22.17
N SER A 573 -0.06 -29.28 21.85
CA SER A 573 0.10 -30.74 21.91
C SER A 573 0.77 -31.35 20.67
N LEU A 574 0.90 -30.58 19.61
CA LEU A 574 1.42 -31.03 18.32
C LEU A 574 2.95 -31.17 18.34
N GLU A 575 3.45 -32.26 17.80
CA GLU A 575 4.87 -32.47 17.53
C GLU A 575 5.35 -31.63 16.33
N ASP A 576 6.64 -31.36 16.26
CA ASP A 576 7.21 -30.51 15.20
C ASP A 576 6.96 -31.08 13.80
N ASP A 577 7.05 -32.40 13.62
CA ASP A 577 6.74 -33.09 12.35
C ASP A 577 5.24 -33.04 11.99
N GLN A 578 4.36 -32.76 12.95
CA GLN A 578 2.93 -32.58 12.73
C GLN A 578 2.58 -31.14 12.34
N ILE A 579 3.54 -30.22 12.49
CA ILE A 579 3.42 -28.81 12.12
C ILE A 579 4.19 -28.51 10.84
N ARG A 580 5.44 -28.97 10.73
CA ARG A 580 6.36 -28.66 9.63
C ARG A 580 5.85 -29.17 8.30
N TRP A 581 5.71 -28.27 7.33
CA TRP A 581 5.21 -28.63 6.01
C TRP A 581 6.32 -29.16 5.11
N ILE A 582 6.02 -30.23 4.39
CA ILE A 582 6.89 -30.83 3.38
C ILE A 582 6.16 -30.92 2.04
N PRO A 583 6.89 -30.87 0.91
CA PRO A 583 6.31 -31.18 -0.40
C PRO A 583 5.72 -32.59 -0.39
N ALA A 584 4.44 -32.73 -0.72
CA ALA A 584 3.75 -34.02 -0.68
C ALA A 584 3.18 -34.48 -2.02
N ALA A 585 2.80 -33.55 -2.89
CA ALA A 585 2.34 -33.87 -4.23
C ALA A 585 2.65 -32.71 -5.19
N ARG A 586 2.80 -33.03 -6.47
CA ARG A 586 2.96 -32.05 -7.55
C ARG A 586 1.88 -32.27 -8.59
N ARG A 587 1.09 -31.24 -8.92
CA ARG A 587 0.13 -31.27 -10.03
C ARG A 587 0.47 -30.15 -11.00
N GLY A 588 1.09 -30.50 -12.12
CA GLY A 588 1.65 -29.52 -13.04
C GLY A 588 2.80 -28.73 -12.37
N SER A 589 2.68 -27.40 -12.34
CA SER A 589 3.64 -26.51 -11.69
C SER A 589 3.36 -26.28 -10.20
N ILE A 590 2.22 -26.72 -9.66
CA ILE A 590 1.82 -26.46 -8.27
C ILE A 590 2.35 -27.58 -7.36
N ILE A 591 3.02 -27.18 -6.28
CA ILE A 591 3.50 -28.10 -5.23
C ILE A 591 2.55 -27.99 -4.05
N TYR A 592 1.90 -29.10 -3.70
CA TYR A 592 1.08 -29.20 -2.51
C TYR A 592 1.93 -29.55 -1.31
N TYR A 593 1.88 -28.68 -0.32
CA TYR A 593 2.53 -28.85 0.96
C TYR A 593 1.55 -29.41 1.98
N ARG A 594 2.03 -30.30 2.86
CA ARG A 594 1.30 -30.74 4.05
C ARG A 594 2.28 -31.13 5.15
N PRO A 595 1.84 -31.25 6.41
CA PRO A 595 2.68 -31.76 7.48
C PRO A 595 3.25 -33.16 7.21
N ALA A 596 4.45 -33.42 7.75
CA ALA A 596 5.13 -34.70 7.59
C ALA A 596 4.38 -35.85 8.26
N LYS A 597 3.78 -35.61 9.44
CA LYS A 597 3.00 -36.59 10.20
C LYS A 597 1.59 -36.13 10.48
N LYS A 598 0.69 -37.09 10.64
CA LYS A 598 -0.67 -36.86 11.16
C LYS A 598 -0.65 -36.70 12.68
N PHE A 599 -1.63 -35.99 13.21
CA PHE A 599 -1.91 -35.89 14.65
C PHE A 599 -3.27 -36.48 14.99
N ASN A 600 -3.48 -36.81 16.25
CA ASN A 600 -4.76 -37.28 16.78
C ASN A 600 -5.60 -36.07 17.20
N ASP A 601 -6.60 -35.70 16.40
CA ASP A 601 -7.57 -34.66 16.73
C ASP A 601 -8.55 -35.22 17.77
N THR A 602 -8.37 -34.81 19.03
CA THR A 602 -9.15 -35.30 20.16
C THR A 602 -10.60 -34.81 20.16
N ILE A 603 -10.86 -33.63 19.57
CA ILE A 603 -12.20 -33.04 19.48
C ILE A 603 -13.04 -33.85 18.49
N ARG A 604 -12.45 -34.14 17.33
CA ARG A 604 -13.14 -34.83 16.22
C ARG A 604 -12.96 -36.34 16.25
N LYS A 605 -12.10 -36.85 17.14
CA LYS A 605 -11.77 -38.28 17.32
C LYS A 605 -11.24 -38.93 16.02
N GLN A 606 -10.32 -38.24 15.34
CA GLN A 606 -9.76 -38.71 14.06
C GLN A 606 -8.26 -38.42 13.94
N VAL A 607 -7.56 -39.21 13.13
CA VAL A 607 -6.14 -39.00 12.83
C VAL A 607 -5.99 -38.29 11.47
N ARG A 608 -5.52 -37.05 11.49
CA ARG A 608 -5.51 -36.15 10.32
C ARG A 608 -4.23 -35.33 10.20
N TYR A 609 -4.01 -34.69 9.05
CA TYR A 609 -2.96 -33.70 8.90
C TYR A 609 -3.46 -32.33 9.39
N LEU A 610 -2.54 -31.48 9.84
CA LEU A 610 -2.83 -30.06 10.08
C LEU A 610 -2.93 -29.33 8.74
N THR A 611 -4.05 -29.54 8.04
CA THR A 611 -4.40 -28.93 6.76
C THR A 611 -5.83 -28.44 6.80
N ALA A 612 -6.20 -27.52 5.90
CA ALA A 612 -7.59 -27.13 5.73
C ALA A 612 -8.37 -28.31 5.14
N GLU A 613 -9.42 -28.77 5.83
CA GLU A 613 -10.27 -29.86 5.35
C GLU A 613 -11.72 -29.63 5.80
N GLN A 614 -12.66 -30.26 5.09
CA GLN A 614 -14.06 -30.24 5.46
C GLN A 614 -14.31 -31.15 6.67
N ASP A 615 -15.01 -30.63 7.67
CA ASP A 615 -15.52 -31.43 8.79
C ASP A 615 -16.60 -32.39 8.25
N GLN A 616 -16.39 -33.69 8.40
CA GLN A 616 -17.34 -34.69 7.93
C GLN A 616 -18.69 -34.64 8.69
N ARG A 617 -18.72 -34.06 9.89
CA ARG A 617 -19.94 -33.99 10.71
C ARG A 617 -20.80 -32.78 10.38
N THR A 618 -20.17 -31.63 10.16
CA THR A 618 -20.89 -30.35 9.95
C THR A 618 -20.88 -29.90 8.49
N GLY A 619 -20.03 -30.49 7.65
CA GLY A 619 -19.80 -30.05 6.27
C GLY A 619 -19.03 -28.72 6.17
N GLN A 620 -18.62 -28.12 7.30
CA GLN A 620 -17.91 -26.83 7.32
C GLN A 620 -16.41 -27.03 7.04
N ILE A 621 -15.79 -26.12 6.27
CA ILE A 621 -14.34 -26.10 6.10
C ILE A 621 -13.68 -25.61 7.40
N ILE A 622 -12.77 -26.41 7.95
CA ILE A 622 -11.97 -26.05 9.11
C ILE A 622 -10.60 -25.59 8.62
N ARG A 623 -10.24 -24.33 8.87
CA ARG A 623 -8.93 -23.79 8.45
C ARG A 623 -7.83 -24.26 9.41
N VAL A 624 -6.57 -24.04 9.02
CA VAL A 624 -5.41 -24.33 9.90
C VAL A 624 -5.45 -23.44 11.14
N GLN A 625 -5.70 -22.13 10.98
CA GLN A 625 -5.85 -21.21 12.11
C GLN A 625 -6.94 -21.64 13.11
N ASP A 626 -8.06 -22.20 12.63
CA ASP A 626 -9.18 -22.63 13.47
C ASP A 626 -8.76 -23.80 14.37
N GLN A 627 -8.07 -24.79 13.78
CA GLN A 627 -7.48 -25.91 14.52
C GLN A 627 -6.43 -25.42 15.52
N MET A 628 -5.62 -24.43 15.15
CA MET A 628 -4.60 -23.89 16.05
C MET A 628 -5.17 -23.08 17.22
N ILE A 629 -6.27 -22.35 17.01
CA ILE A 629 -7.03 -21.72 18.11
C ILE A 629 -7.47 -22.80 19.11
N GLU A 630 -8.03 -23.92 18.64
CA GLU A 630 -8.43 -25.05 19.50
C GLU A 630 -7.23 -25.62 20.28
N GLN A 631 -6.13 -25.90 19.59
CA GLN A 631 -4.91 -26.46 20.20
C GLN A 631 -4.33 -25.56 21.29
N ILE A 632 -4.22 -24.26 21.01
CA ILE A 632 -3.69 -23.27 21.95
C ILE A 632 -4.67 -23.11 23.12
N ALA A 633 -5.97 -23.01 22.86
CA ALA A 633 -6.97 -22.88 23.91
C ALA A 633 -6.94 -24.06 24.88
N ILE A 634 -7.00 -25.30 24.37
CA ILE A 634 -6.99 -26.51 25.20
C ILE A 634 -5.73 -26.60 26.06
N ALA A 635 -4.57 -26.27 25.49
CA ALA A 635 -3.29 -26.42 26.19
C ALA A 635 -2.99 -25.32 27.21
N ASN A 636 -3.66 -24.15 27.13
CA ASN A 636 -3.26 -22.97 27.90
C ASN A 636 -4.37 -22.37 28.77
N ILE A 637 -5.67 -22.58 28.48
CA ILE A 637 -6.77 -21.81 29.08
C ILE A 637 -6.84 -21.88 30.62
N ASN A 638 -6.32 -22.94 31.25
CA ASN A 638 -6.29 -23.09 32.70
C ASN A 638 -5.11 -22.36 33.37
N ASP A 639 -4.01 -22.12 32.64
CA ASP A 639 -2.77 -21.57 33.20
C ASP A 639 -2.51 -20.12 32.75
N VAL A 640 -2.99 -19.77 31.55
CA VAL A 640 -2.64 -18.54 30.84
C VAL A 640 -3.93 -17.89 30.33
N PRO A 641 -4.19 -16.61 30.66
CA PRO A 641 -5.32 -15.88 30.10
C PRO A 641 -5.21 -15.79 28.57
N ILE A 642 -6.31 -16.09 27.88
CA ILE A 642 -6.39 -16.04 26.42
C ILE A 642 -7.39 -14.96 26.01
N TYR A 643 -6.98 -14.10 25.09
CA TYR A 643 -7.76 -12.98 24.61
C TYR A 643 -7.94 -13.04 23.09
N PHE A 644 -9.03 -12.44 22.60
CA PHE A 644 -9.17 -11.98 21.22
C PHE A 644 -9.21 -10.45 21.20
N SER A 645 -8.56 -9.82 20.23
CA SER A 645 -8.82 -8.41 19.91
C SER A 645 -10.27 -8.24 19.43
N SER A 646 -10.89 -7.09 19.72
CA SER A 646 -12.26 -6.80 19.24
C SER A 646 -12.36 -6.75 17.71
N SER A 647 -11.25 -6.49 17.01
CA SER A 647 -11.14 -6.52 15.56
C SER A 647 -11.27 -7.92 14.95
N VAL A 648 -11.09 -8.99 15.73
CA VAL A 648 -11.25 -10.37 15.25
C VAL A 648 -12.74 -10.61 15.03
N PRO A 649 -13.24 -10.86 13.81
CA PRO A 649 -14.66 -11.13 13.57
C PRO A 649 -15.06 -12.47 14.18
N ASN A 650 -16.35 -12.66 14.49
CA ASN A 650 -16.86 -13.90 15.08
C ASN A 650 -16.47 -15.14 14.24
N SER A 651 -16.49 -15.02 12.90
CA SER A 651 -16.05 -16.09 11.99
C SER A 651 -14.58 -16.53 12.15
N ASN A 652 -13.75 -15.73 12.82
CA ASN A 652 -12.34 -16.01 13.12
C ASN A 652 -12.08 -16.32 14.60
N ARG A 653 -13.13 -16.41 15.44
CA ARG A 653 -13.02 -16.83 16.86
C ARG A 653 -13.38 -18.30 17.08
N TRP A 654 -13.71 -18.99 16.00
CA TRP A 654 -14.11 -20.39 16.00
C TRP A 654 -15.28 -20.65 16.97
N THR A 655 -15.24 -21.71 17.77
CA THR A 655 -16.33 -22.11 18.68
C THR A 655 -16.27 -21.45 20.06
N LEU A 656 -15.47 -20.40 20.24
CA LEU A 656 -15.22 -19.81 21.56
C LEU A 656 -16.15 -18.64 21.93
N ASP A 657 -17.02 -18.18 21.03
CA ASP A 657 -17.88 -16.99 21.26
C ASP A 657 -18.74 -17.07 22.53
N SER A 658 -19.24 -18.25 22.89
CA SER A 658 -20.06 -18.45 24.10
C SER A 658 -19.28 -18.31 25.42
N ARG A 659 -17.95 -18.26 25.34
CA ARG A 659 -17.01 -18.18 26.48
C ARG A 659 -16.37 -16.81 26.61
N LEU A 660 -16.76 -15.84 25.78
CA LEU A 660 -16.11 -14.53 25.73
C LEU A 660 -16.70 -13.57 26.76
N ILE A 661 -15.82 -13.02 27.60
CA ILE A 661 -16.11 -11.92 28.51
C ILE A 661 -15.40 -10.68 28.00
N ARG A 662 -16.15 -9.63 27.73
CA ARG A 662 -15.59 -8.35 27.34
C ARG A 662 -15.01 -7.62 28.54
N GLN A 663 -13.75 -7.17 28.41
CA GLN A 663 -13.04 -6.37 29.42
C GLN A 663 -12.71 -4.96 28.90
N GLY A 664 -13.07 -4.63 27.67
CA GLY A 664 -12.74 -3.37 27.01
C GLY A 664 -12.67 -3.63 25.51
N ILE A 665 -11.60 -3.20 24.84
CA ILE A 665 -11.35 -3.52 23.43
C ILE A 665 -10.78 -4.93 23.19
N VAL A 666 -10.78 -5.78 24.22
CA VAL A 666 -10.41 -7.20 24.12
C VAL A 666 -11.50 -8.09 24.73
N LEU A 667 -11.50 -9.35 24.31
CA LEU A 667 -12.44 -10.39 24.72
C LEU A 667 -11.66 -11.52 25.40
N LEU A 668 -11.83 -11.70 26.71
CA LEU A 668 -11.24 -12.78 27.49
C LEU A 668 -12.00 -14.08 27.22
N VAL A 669 -11.29 -15.17 26.94
CA VAL A 669 -11.86 -16.52 26.91
C VAL A 669 -11.90 -17.08 28.33
N ASP A 670 -13.08 -17.26 28.89
CA ASP A 670 -13.27 -17.79 30.25
C ASP A 670 -13.88 -19.22 30.20
N PRO A 671 -13.31 -20.20 30.94
CA PRO A 671 -13.90 -21.53 31.05
C PRO A 671 -15.32 -21.52 31.63
N ASP A 672 -15.63 -20.55 32.48
CA ASP A 672 -16.92 -20.40 33.14
C ASP A 672 -17.89 -19.55 32.31
N THR A 673 -18.82 -20.22 31.63
CA THR A 673 -19.85 -19.58 30.80
C THR A 673 -20.99 -18.95 31.59
N SER A 674 -21.02 -19.08 32.92
CA SER A 674 -22.07 -18.47 33.76
C SER A 674 -21.82 -16.99 34.05
N LYS A 675 -20.58 -16.52 33.84
CA LYS A 675 -20.18 -15.13 34.07
C LYS A 675 -20.91 -14.16 33.13
N PRO A 676 -21.11 -12.91 33.57
CA PRO A 676 -21.67 -11.89 32.70
C PRO A 676 -20.76 -11.69 31.49
N ARG A 677 -21.36 -11.35 30.34
CA ARG A 677 -20.63 -11.08 29.10
C ARG A 677 -19.70 -9.86 29.19
N ILE A 678 -19.86 -9.02 30.21
CA ILE A 678 -19.04 -7.84 30.46
C ILE A 678 -18.56 -7.87 31.91
N ASP A 679 -17.25 -7.70 32.11
CA ASP A 679 -16.65 -7.49 33.43
C ASP A 679 -16.68 -5.99 33.77
N LEU A 680 -17.76 -5.54 34.41
CA LEU A 680 -18.05 -4.11 34.59
C LEU A 680 -16.93 -3.34 35.33
N PRO A 681 -16.39 -3.79 36.48
CA PRO A 681 -15.33 -3.05 37.17
C PRO A 681 -14.05 -2.91 36.33
N ILE A 682 -13.65 -3.97 35.63
CA ILE A 682 -12.45 -3.96 34.78
C ILE A 682 -12.68 -3.06 33.56
N ALA A 683 -13.83 -3.19 32.89
CA ALA A 683 -14.19 -2.37 31.74
C ALA A 683 -14.25 -0.88 32.10
N ASP A 684 -14.85 -0.53 33.24
CA ASP A 684 -14.87 0.84 33.76
C ASP A 684 -13.45 1.38 33.97
N SER A 685 -12.61 0.65 34.70
CA SER A 685 -11.24 1.10 34.96
C SER A 685 -10.44 1.30 33.67
N LEU A 686 -10.56 0.37 32.71
CA LEU A 686 -9.83 0.43 31.46
C LEU A 686 -10.26 1.63 30.61
N VAL A 687 -11.55 1.76 30.33
CA VAL A 687 -12.11 2.81 29.47
C VAL A 687 -11.96 4.20 30.10
N THR A 688 -12.17 4.33 31.41
CA THR A 688 -12.20 5.64 32.05
C THR A 688 -10.83 6.16 32.47
N LYS A 689 -9.92 5.28 32.91
CA LYS A 689 -8.65 5.66 33.57
C LYS A 689 -7.38 5.22 32.83
N VAL A 690 -7.39 4.07 32.15
CA VAL A 690 -6.16 3.47 31.59
C VAL A 690 -5.96 3.82 30.12
N TYR A 691 -7.04 3.82 29.34
CA TYR A 691 -6.95 4.02 27.89
C TYR A 691 -6.50 5.43 27.52
N ARG A 692 -5.74 5.49 26.43
CA ARG A 692 -5.28 6.72 25.78
C ARG A 692 -6.18 7.06 24.60
N TYR A 693 -6.42 8.36 24.44
CA TYR A 693 -7.32 8.95 23.44
C TYR A 693 -6.68 10.20 22.80
N THR A 694 -5.37 10.15 22.57
CA THR A 694 -4.57 11.30 22.13
C THR A 694 -5.03 11.77 20.76
N GLY A 695 -5.50 13.02 20.68
CA GLY A 695 -5.93 13.65 19.43
C GLY A 695 -7.26 13.14 18.88
N PHE A 696 -8.05 12.37 19.64
CA PHE A 696 -9.39 11.93 19.23
C PHE A 696 -10.46 13.03 19.29
N ASP A 697 -10.22 14.05 20.10
CA ASP A 697 -11.02 15.27 20.27
C ASP A 697 -10.63 16.42 19.33
N ASP A 698 -9.48 16.31 18.65
CA ASP A 698 -9.01 17.31 17.68
C ASP A 698 -9.40 16.92 16.25
N ILE A 699 -10.28 17.73 15.65
CA ILE A 699 -10.76 17.59 14.26
C ILE A 699 -9.64 17.69 13.20
N ASN A 700 -8.49 18.25 13.57
CA ASN A 700 -7.34 18.38 12.69
C ASN A 700 -6.36 17.22 12.81
N SER A 701 -6.59 16.27 13.72
CA SER A 701 -5.82 15.04 13.77
C SER A 701 -6.11 14.20 12.54
N TYR A 702 -5.06 13.59 11.99
CA TYR A 702 -5.15 12.76 10.80
C TYR A 702 -6.22 11.67 10.92
N ARG A 703 -7.06 11.51 9.89
CA ARG A 703 -8.02 10.42 9.77
C ARG A 703 -8.07 9.87 8.35
N ASP A 704 -8.22 8.56 8.26
CA ASP A 704 -8.63 7.84 7.06
C ASP A 704 -9.70 6.81 7.45
N GLU A 705 -10.26 6.13 6.45
CA GLU A 705 -11.33 5.14 6.64
C GLU A 705 -10.91 4.01 7.59
N ASN A 706 -9.66 3.54 7.51
CA ASN A 706 -9.16 2.45 8.38
C ASN A 706 -8.94 2.93 9.82
N ASN A 707 -8.38 4.13 9.96
CA ASN A 707 -8.12 4.77 11.24
C ASN A 707 -9.44 4.93 12.01
N VAL A 708 -10.46 5.51 11.37
CA VAL A 708 -11.80 5.63 11.97
C VAL A 708 -12.40 4.26 12.21
N GLY A 709 -12.38 3.36 11.23
CA GLY A 709 -12.99 2.02 11.33
C GLY A 709 -12.43 1.13 12.44
N LEU A 710 -11.13 1.19 12.73
CA LEU A 710 -10.54 0.42 13.84
C LEU A 710 -10.81 1.08 15.20
N THR A 711 -10.79 2.41 15.24
CA THR A 711 -10.87 3.17 16.49
C THR A 711 -12.29 3.51 16.92
N THR A 712 -13.31 3.27 16.09
CA THR A 712 -14.74 3.26 16.50
C THR A 712 -15.01 2.30 17.65
N THR A 713 -14.17 1.27 17.80
CA THR A 713 -14.21 0.40 18.97
C THR A 713 -14.06 1.16 20.28
N PHE A 714 -13.41 2.32 20.32
CA PHE A 714 -13.24 3.13 21.53
C PHE A 714 -14.57 3.73 22.02
N PRO A 715 -15.26 4.60 21.27
CA PRO A 715 -16.52 5.20 21.71
C PRO A 715 -17.63 4.16 21.92
N GLU A 716 -17.62 3.04 21.19
CA GLU A 716 -18.53 1.92 21.43
C GLU A 716 -18.40 1.34 22.85
N ARG A 717 -17.18 1.25 23.40
CA ARG A 717 -17.00 0.72 24.76
C ARG A 717 -17.61 1.65 25.81
N PHE A 718 -17.72 2.94 25.54
CA PHE A 718 -18.45 3.85 26.44
C PHE A 718 -19.96 3.62 26.39
N SER A 719 -20.54 3.40 25.21
CA SER A 719 -21.96 3.05 25.07
C SER A 719 -22.27 1.73 25.78
N GLU A 720 -21.44 0.71 25.57
CA GLU A 720 -21.59 -0.58 26.23
C GLU A 720 -21.43 -0.50 27.76
N LEU A 721 -20.50 0.34 28.25
CA LEU A 721 -20.34 0.62 29.68
C LEU A 721 -21.56 1.36 30.25
N SER A 722 -22.15 2.30 29.49
CA SER A 722 -23.39 2.97 29.86
C SER A 722 -24.57 2.00 29.98
N ASP A 723 -24.72 1.08 29.02
CA ASP A 723 -25.72 0.01 29.06
C ASP A 723 -25.53 -0.90 30.26
N ALA A 724 -24.29 -1.29 30.56
CA ALA A 724 -23.97 -2.10 31.72
C ALA A 724 -24.36 -1.37 33.03
N TYR A 725 -24.05 -0.07 33.16
CA TYR A 725 -24.47 0.73 34.31
C TYR A 725 -26.00 0.87 34.44
N LYS A 726 -26.71 1.06 33.32
CA LYS A 726 -28.19 1.08 33.30
C LYS A 726 -28.77 -0.25 33.78
N SER A 727 -28.19 -1.39 33.38
CA SER A 727 -28.70 -2.70 33.78
C SER A 727 -28.60 -2.98 35.29
N VAL A 728 -27.68 -2.32 36.00
CA VAL A 728 -27.56 -2.35 37.47
C VAL A 728 -28.25 -1.17 38.16
N GLY A 729 -29.00 -0.35 37.42
CA GLY A 729 -29.77 0.78 37.95
C GLY A 729 -28.98 2.07 38.21
N ASP A 730 -27.71 2.16 37.79
CA ASP A 730 -26.86 3.34 38.00
C ASP A 730 -26.87 4.30 36.80
N THR A 731 -28.00 5.00 36.62
CA THR A 731 -28.16 5.96 35.53
C THR A 731 -27.21 7.16 35.64
N THR A 732 -26.76 7.49 36.85
CA THR A 732 -25.84 8.63 37.07
C THR A 732 -24.48 8.35 36.46
N ARG A 733 -23.91 7.16 36.71
CA ARG A 733 -22.65 6.75 36.08
C ARG A 733 -22.83 6.50 34.58
N ALA A 734 -23.96 5.93 34.15
CA ALA A 734 -24.26 5.77 32.72
C ALA A 734 -24.16 7.12 31.96
N ILE A 735 -24.79 8.18 32.50
CA ILE A 735 -24.70 9.54 31.95
C ILE A 735 -23.26 10.08 31.98
N ALA A 736 -22.54 9.90 33.08
CA ALA A 736 -21.18 10.42 33.24
C ALA A 736 -20.21 9.82 32.20
N VAL A 737 -20.33 8.52 31.95
CA VAL A 737 -19.50 7.79 30.97
C VAL A 737 -19.78 8.28 29.55
N LEU A 738 -21.05 8.44 29.15
CA LEU A 738 -21.40 8.98 27.82
C LEU A 738 -20.91 10.41 27.62
N ARG A 739 -21.02 11.27 28.65
CA ARG A 739 -20.45 12.63 28.60
C ARG A 739 -18.94 12.62 28.41
N MET A 740 -18.25 11.70 29.08
CA MET A 740 -16.81 11.53 28.89
C MET A 740 -16.47 11.03 27.48
N ALA A 741 -17.28 10.12 26.92
CA ALA A 741 -17.14 9.64 25.54
C ALA A 741 -17.21 10.81 24.56
N ILE A 742 -18.26 11.63 24.66
CA ILE A 742 -18.47 12.82 23.82
C ILE A 742 -17.31 13.81 23.94
N ASN A 743 -16.76 14.00 25.14
CA ASN A 743 -15.64 14.93 25.34
C ASN A 743 -14.32 14.39 24.75
N ARG A 744 -14.08 13.08 24.83
CA ARG A 744 -12.81 12.47 24.36
C ARG A 744 -12.85 12.09 22.88
N ILE A 745 -14.01 11.73 22.36
CA ILE A 745 -14.23 11.19 21.01
C ILE A 745 -15.56 11.75 20.46
N PRO A 746 -15.62 13.06 20.15
CA PRO A 746 -16.86 13.75 19.81
C PRO A 746 -17.48 13.36 18.46
N TYR A 747 -16.79 12.57 17.63
CA TYR A 747 -17.18 12.31 16.23
C TYR A 747 -17.87 10.95 16.02
N TYR A 748 -18.52 10.42 17.06
CA TYR A 748 -19.27 9.16 17.00
C TYR A 748 -20.72 9.34 17.45
N HIS A 749 -21.65 8.90 16.60
CA HIS A 749 -23.08 9.20 16.72
C HIS A 749 -23.77 8.53 17.91
N GLN A 750 -23.47 7.25 18.20
CA GLN A 750 -24.22 6.46 19.17
C GLN A 750 -24.17 7.06 20.58
N ASN A 751 -23.03 7.61 21.02
CA ASN A 751 -22.93 8.18 22.36
C ASN A 751 -23.86 9.39 22.57
N TYR A 752 -24.16 10.16 21.51
CA TYR A 752 -25.14 11.25 21.58
C TYR A 752 -26.56 10.71 21.67
N MET A 753 -26.91 9.74 20.81
CA MET A 753 -28.24 9.13 20.79
C MET A 753 -28.55 8.45 22.13
N ASP A 754 -27.61 7.68 22.68
CA ASP A 754 -27.76 7.04 23.99
C ASP A 754 -27.99 8.07 25.11
N LEU A 755 -27.29 9.21 25.06
CA LEU A 755 -27.38 10.25 26.09
C LEU A 755 -28.67 11.07 25.95
N GLU A 756 -29.08 11.35 24.72
CA GLU A 756 -30.38 11.97 24.39
C GLU A 756 -31.52 11.11 24.92
N ASP A 757 -31.52 9.81 24.60
CA ASP A 757 -32.54 8.85 25.02
C ASP A 757 -32.64 8.79 26.56
N ILE A 758 -31.51 8.78 27.26
CA ILE A 758 -31.51 8.80 28.74
C ILE A 758 -32.13 10.09 29.29
N TYR A 759 -31.83 11.27 28.71
CA TYR A 759 -32.45 12.53 29.19
C TYR A 759 -33.94 12.59 28.87
N ALA A 760 -34.33 12.17 27.66
CA ALA A 760 -35.72 12.13 27.24
C ALA A 760 -36.55 11.20 28.15
N LEU A 761 -36.04 10.01 28.47
CA LEU A 761 -36.68 9.07 29.39
C LEU A 761 -36.82 9.61 30.82
N LYS A 762 -35.93 10.53 31.24
CA LYS A 762 -36.03 11.24 32.53
C LYS A 762 -36.90 12.49 32.49
N GLY A 763 -37.46 12.86 31.33
CA GLY A 763 -38.26 14.06 31.13
C GLY A 763 -37.45 15.37 31.03
N ASP A 764 -36.11 15.29 30.92
CA ASP A 764 -35.22 16.45 30.79
C ASP A 764 -35.05 16.83 29.31
N THR A 765 -36.13 17.34 28.71
CA THR A 765 -36.18 17.66 27.27
C THR A 765 -35.16 18.73 26.87
N VAL A 766 -34.91 19.71 27.75
CA VAL A 766 -33.93 20.78 27.52
C VAL A 766 -32.52 20.20 27.34
N ARG A 767 -32.12 19.24 28.18
CA ARG A 767 -30.82 18.60 28.02
C ARG A 767 -30.79 17.67 26.82
N ALA A 768 -31.86 16.92 26.56
CA ALA A 768 -31.96 16.08 25.35
C ALA A 768 -31.74 16.91 24.07
N ASP A 769 -32.46 18.03 23.93
CA ASP A 769 -32.31 18.95 22.79
C ASP A 769 -30.90 19.56 22.71
N SER A 770 -30.29 19.88 23.86
CA SER A 770 -28.91 20.41 23.88
C SER A 770 -27.89 19.39 23.37
N ILE A 771 -28.07 18.10 23.69
CA ILE A 771 -27.20 17.01 23.23
C ILE A 771 -27.41 16.76 21.74
N LYS A 772 -28.66 16.82 21.26
CA LYS A 772 -28.98 16.74 19.84
C LYS A 772 -28.26 17.82 19.02
N VAL A 773 -28.34 19.08 19.44
CA VAL A 773 -27.66 20.21 18.76
C VAL A 773 -26.14 20.04 18.77
N LEU A 774 -25.57 19.57 19.89
CA LEU A 774 -24.13 19.32 20.01
C LEU A 774 -23.68 18.17 19.09
N GLY A 775 -24.45 17.07 19.05
CA GLY A 775 -24.18 15.92 18.21
C GLY A 775 -24.19 16.27 16.73
N GLU A 776 -25.22 16.99 16.28
CA GLU A 776 -25.28 17.49 14.90
C GLU A 776 -24.07 18.36 14.55
N LYS A 777 -23.72 19.31 15.43
CA LYS A 777 -22.58 20.21 15.23
C LYS A 777 -21.27 19.44 15.05
N ASN A 778 -20.98 18.49 15.95
CA ASN A 778 -19.71 17.78 15.96
C ASN A 778 -19.60 16.77 14.81
N LEU A 779 -20.67 16.01 14.53
CA LEU A 779 -20.70 15.04 13.44
C LEU A 779 -20.64 15.73 12.07
N LYS A 780 -21.32 16.88 11.90
CA LYS A 780 -21.21 17.69 10.69
C LYS A 780 -19.80 18.23 10.51
N ALA A 781 -19.16 18.71 11.58
CA ALA A 781 -17.77 19.15 11.52
C ALA A 781 -16.82 18.02 11.08
N ALA A 782 -17.06 16.77 11.50
CA ALA A 782 -16.34 15.59 11.00
C ALA A 782 -16.54 15.35 9.49
N CYS A 783 -17.78 15.37 9.00
CA CYS A 783 -18.04 15.25 7.55
C CYS A 783 -17.41 16.40 6.75
N ASP A 784 -17.44 17.63 7.24
CA ASP A 784 -16.90 18.80 6.54
C ASP A 784 -15.36 18.80 6.54
N ALA A 785 -14.74 18.29 7.62
CA ALA A 785 -13.29 18.18 7.74
C ALA A 785 -12.72 16.98 6.98
N TRP A 786 -13.46 15.87 6.93
CA TRP A 786 -13.03 14.61 6.33
C TRP A 786 -14.09 14.07 5.35
N PRO A 787 -14.36 14.81 4.27
CA PRO A 787 -15.47 14.52 3.38
C PRO A 787 -15.35 13.20 2.60
N GLY A 788 -14.14 12.67 2.43
CA GLY A 788 -13.89 11.36 1.81
C GLY A 788 -14.06 10.14 2.73
N ILE A 789 -14.32 10.33 4.03
CA ILE A 789 -14.52 9.22 4.99
C ILE A 789 -16.00 8.84 5.02
N ILE A 790 -16.29 7.61 4.59
CA ILE A 790 -17.65 7.09 4.42
C ILE A 790 -18.32 6.89 5.78
N LEU A 791 -17.57 6.38 6.76
CA LEU A 791 -18.05 6.16 8.12
C LEU A 791 -18.62 7.42 8.77
N TYR A 792 -18.04 8.60 8.55
CA TYR A 792 -18.59 9.84 9.12
C TYR A 792 -19.95 10.22 8.51
N HIS A 793 -20.13 10.05 7.20
CA HIS A 793 -21.44 10.25 6.58
C HIS A 793 -22.46 9.21 7.05
N GLN A 794 -22.04 7.96 7.26
CA GLN A 794 -22.90 6.94 7.87
C GLN A 794 -23.32 7.32 9.30
N PHE A 795 -22.38 7.75 10.14
CA PHE A 795 -22.66 8.18 11.52
C PHE A 795 -23.65 9.35 11.57
N LEU A 796 -23.41 10.39 10.76
CA LEU A 796 -24.33 11.53 10.69
C LEU A 796 -25.69 11.15 10.10
N GLY A 797 -25.72 10.25 9.11
CA GLY A 797 -26.95 9.74 8.54
C GLY A 797 -27.79 8.96 9.55
N VAL A 798 -27.17 8.08 10.35
CA VAL A 798 -27.85 7.33 11.42
C VAL A 798 -28.34 8.29 12.51
N PHE A 799 -27.52 9.27 12.88
CA PHE A 799 -27.91 10.32 13.83
C PHE A 799 -29.16 11.09 13.37
N TYR A 800 -29.21 11.51 12.10
CA TYR A 800 -30.37 12.17 11.52
C TYR A 800 -31.60 11.25 11.44
N TYR A 801 -31.39 9.98 11.12
CA TYR A 801 -32.46 8.99 11.07
C TYR A 801 -33.11 8.77 12.44
N HIS A 802 -32.31 8.61 13.50
CA HIS A 802 -32.78 8.51 14.89
C HIS A 802 -33.60 9.74 15.29
N ASN A 803 -33.15 10.92 14.86
CA ASN A 803 -33.81 12.21 15.12
C ASN A 803 -34.97 12.56 14.17
N ASN A 804 -35.44 11.61 13.36
CA ASN A 804 -36.53 11.76 12.37
C ASN A 804 -36.28 12.84 11.29
N MET A 805 -35.02 13.16 11.01
CA MET A 805 -34.57 14.09 9.96
C MET A 805 -34.30 13.32 8.67
N LEU A 806 -35.33 12.65 8.14
CA LEU A 806 -35.19 11.66 7.06
C LEU A 806 -34.58 12.23 5.76
N PRO A 807 -34.93 13.43 5.27
CA PRO A 807 -34.29 13.99 4.08
C PRO A 807 -32.78 14.21 4.24
N GLN A 808 -32.34 14.67 5.42
CA GLN A 808 -30.93 14.87 5.72
C GLN A 808 -30.18 13.54 5.84
N ALA A 809 -30.80 12.54 6.48
CA ALA A 809 -30.25 11.19 6.55
C ALA A 809 -30.07 10.57 5.15
N LEU A 810 -31.09 10.70 4.29
CA LEU A 810 -31.05 10.18 2.92
C LEU A 810 -29.91 10.80 2.12
N GLU A 811 -29.69 12.11 2.24
CA GLU A 811 -28.59 12.79 1.56
C GLU A 811 -27.22 12.30 2.03
N ARG A 812 -27.04 12.05 3.32
CA ARG A 812 -25.79 11.49 3.85
C ARG A 812 -25.54 10.06 3.38
N TYR A 813 -26.57 9.21 3.34
CA TYR A 813 -26.45 7.87 2.78
C TYR A 813 -26.17 7.88 1.28
N ARG A 814 -26.75 8.84 0.53
CA ARG A 814 -26.45 9.05 -0.88
C ARG A 814 -24.97 9.43 -1.10
N ILE A 815 -24.43 10.32 -0.28
CA ILE A 815 -23.00 10.71 -0.35
C ILE A 815 -22.11 9.51 -0.03
N ALA A 816 -22.40 8.78 1.06
CA ALA A 816 -21.67 7.57 1.43
C ALA A 816 -21.66 6.53 0.30
N TYR A 817 -22.82 6.28 -0.34
CA TYR A 817 -22.93 5.40 -1.49
C TYR A 817 -22.18 5.91 -2.73
N LYS A 818 -22.19 7.22 -3.00
CA LYS A 818 -21.44 7.82 -4.13
C LYS A 818 -19.92 7.68 -3.94
N LEU A 819 -19.43 7.81 -2.71
CA LEU A 819 -18.00 7.67 -2.37
C LEU A 819 -17.53 6.22 -2.54
N GLN A 820 -18.31 5.24 -2.09
CA GLN A 820 -18.02 3.82 -2.27
C GLN A 820 -19.29 3.03 -2.57
N PRO A 821 -19.64 2.88 -3.87
CA PRO A 821 -20.82 2.14 -4.28
C PRO A 821 -20.80 0.66 -3.86
N ASP A 822 -19.61 0.08 -3.70
CA ASP A 822 -19.39 -1.34 -3.32
C ASP A 822 -19.45 -1.55 -1.80
N ASN A 823 -19.65 -0.48 -1.00
CA ASN A 823 -19.80 -0.60 0.45
C ASN A 823 -21.21 -1.10 0.78
N SER A 824 -21.29 -2.35 1.21
CA SER A 824 -22.57 -3.01 1.49
C SER A 824 -23.43 -2.31 2.56
N ILE A 825 -22.81 -1.62 3.53
CA ILE A 825 -23.52 -0.87 4.56
C ILE A 825 -24.11 0.41 3.95
N ALA A 826 -23.31 1.17 3.19
CA ALA A 826 -23.79 2.39 2.53
C ALA A 826 -24.93 2.10 1.54
N PHE A 827 -24.80 1.03 0.75
CA PHE A 827 -25.85 0.57 -0.15
C PHE A 827 -27.15 0.25 0.59
N ARG A 828 -27.09 -0.59 1.64
CA ARG A 828 -28.28 -0.99 2.40
C ARG A 828 -28.95 0.21 3.07
N LEU A 829 -28.19 1.08 3.72
CA LEU A 829 -28.72 2.30 4.36
C LEU A 829 -29.44 3.21 3.36
N TYR A 830 -28.84 3.44 2.18
CA TYR A 830 -29.43 4.31 1.17
C TYR A 830 -30.69 3.70 0.53
N ARG A 831 -30.63 2.40 0.18
CA ARG A 831 -31.76 1.64 -0.35
C ARG A 831 -32.94 1.62 0.62
N ASP A 832 -32.69 1.24 1.87
CA ASP A 832 -33.75 1.01 2.86
C ASP A 832 -34.48 2.30 3.23
N LEU A 833 -33.73 3.39 3.41
CA LEU A 833 -34.33 4.69 3.67
C LEU A 833 -35.09 5.22 2.45
N SER A 834 -34.57 5.02 1.22
CA SER A 834 -35.28 5.39 -0.02
C SER A 834 -36.63 4.68 -0.13
N ALA A 835 -36.65 3.37 0.12
CA ALA A 835 -37.87 2.57 0.12
C ALA A 835 -38.86 3.04 1.20
N ARG A 836 -38.36 3.31 2.42
CA ARG A 836 -39.18 3.82 3.54
C ARG A 836 -39.79 5.19 3.27
N MET A 837 -39.10 6.04 2.51
CA MET A 837 -39.60 7.35 2.07
C MET A 837 -40.53 7.27 0.85
N GLY A 838 -40.89 6.06 0.39
CA GLY A 838 -41.82 5.84 -0.72
C GLY A 838 -41.17 5.87 -2.11
N ASN A 839 -39.84 6.00 -2.20
CA ASN A 839 -39.12 6.01 -3.48
C ASN A 839 -38.70 4.59 -3.90
N MET A 840 -39.69 3.75 -4.20
CA MET A 840 -39.45 2.35 -4.57
C MET A 840 -38.70 2.20 -5.90
N GLN A 841 -38.89 3.12 -6.86
CA GLN A 841 -38.15 3.05 -8.13
C GLN A 841 -36.64 3.24 -7.92
N LEU A 842 -36.25 4.16 -7.03
CA LEU A 842 -34.84 4.35 -6.69
C LEU A 842 -34.28 3.14 -5.93
N ALA A 843 -35.02 2.58 -4.97
CA ALA A 843 -34.57 1.38 -4.26
C ALA A 843 -34.35 0.21 -5.23
N GLN A 844 -35.26 0.02 -6.19
CA GLN A 844 -35.12 -1.01 -7.22
C GLN A 844 -33.93 -0.73 -8.15
N SER A 845 -33.71 0.51 -8.58
CA SER A 845 -32.58 0.85 -9.45
C SER A 845 -31.23 0.63 -8.75
N LEU A 846 -31.14 0.97 -7.45
CA LEU A 846 -29.98 0.68 -6.62
C LEU A 846 -29.72 -0.82 -6.50
N MET A 847 -30.77 -1.63 -6.33
CA MET A 847 -30.62 -3.10 -6.28
C MET A 847 -30.15 -3.67 -7.62
N ILE A 848 -30.66 -3.17 -8.75
CA ILE A 848 -30.20 -3.56 -10.08
C ILE A 848 -28.70 -3.25 -10.23
N ASP A 849 -28.30 -2.02 -9.92
CA ASP A 849 -26.89 -1.59 -9.99
C ASP A 849 -25.99 -2.42 -9.05
N TRP A 850 -26.45 -2.69 -7.81
CA TRP A 850 -25.75 -3.57 -6.88
C TRP A 850 -25.56 -4.97 -7.44
N THR A 851 -26.61 -5.61 -7.96
CA THR A 851 -26.50 -6.98 -8.53
C THR A 851 -25.66 -7.06 -9.79
N HIS A 852 -25.48 -5.95 -10.52
CA HIS A 852 -24.53 -5.89 -11.63
C HIS A 852 -23.07 -5.87 -11.16
N ARG A 853 -22.79 -5.23 -10.03
CA ARG A 853 -21.44 -5.14 -9.43
C ARG A 853 -21.12 -6.33 -8.51
N HIS A 854 -22.14 -6.88 -7.86
CA HIS A 854 -22.10 -7.98 -6.91
C HIS A 854 -23.02 -9.14 -7.33
N PRO A 855 -22.73 -9.81 -8.45
CA PRO A 855 -23.56 -10.93 -8.92
C PRO A 855 -23.54 -12.14 -7.97
N GLU A 856 -22.62 -12.19 -7.00
CA GLU A 856 -22.59 -13.16 -5.90
C GLU A 856 -23.65 -12.93 -4.82
N ASP A 857 -24.24 -11.73 -4.72
CA ASP A 857 -25.21 -11.40 -3.68
C ASP A 857 -26.61 -11.95 -4.03
N MET A 858 -26.76 -13.25 -3.78
CA MET A 858 -28.00 -14.00 -4.02
C MET A 858 -29.18 -13.45 -3.20
N GLU A 859 -28.93 -12.81 -2.06
CA GLU A 859 -30.00 -12.24 -1.24
C GLU A 859 -30.69 -11.10 -1.99
N ILE A 860 -29.91 -10.14 -2.50
CA ILE A 860 -30.43 -8.99 -3.25
C ILE A 860 -31.02 -9.42 -4.59
N GLN A 861 -30.42 -10.40 -5.28
CA GLN A 861 -30.99 -10.95 -6.50
C GLN A 861 -32.37 -11.58 -6.27
N ASN A 862 -32.51 -12.36 -5.20
CA ASN A 862 -33.80 -12.96 -4.84
C ASN A 862 -34.84 -11.91 -4.46
N GLN A 863 -34.44 -10.84 -3.76
CA GLN A 863 -35.33 -9.70 -3.47
C GLN A 863 -35.78 -9.01 -4.77
N LEU A 864 -34.87 -8.77 -5.72
CA LEU A 864 -35.18 -8.18 -7.01
C LEU A 864 -36.15 -9.06 -7.84
N ASN A 865 -35.93 -10.37 -7.85
CA ASN A 865 -36.78 -11.33 -8.53
C ASN A 865 -38.19 -11.42 -7.93
N ARG A 866 -38.35 -11.17 -6.63
CA ARG A 866 -39.69 -11.07 -5.99
C ARG A 866 -40.41 -9.75 -6.30
N MET A 867 -39.68 -8.71 -6.68
CA MET A 867 -40.23 -7.40 -7.06
C MET A 867 -40.61 -7.32 -8.55
N ARG A 868 -40.11 -8.25 -9.37
CA ARG A 868 -40.50 -8.45 -10.77
C ARG A 868 -41.71 -9.38 -10.84
#